data_AF-A0A835E1F0-F1
#
_entry.id   AF-A0A835E1F0-F1
#
_cell.length_a   1.000
_cell.length_b   1.000
_cell.length_c   1.000
_cell.angle_alpha   90.00
_cell.angle_beta   90.00
_cell.angle_gamma   90.00
#
_symmetry.space_group_name_H-M   'P 1'
#
loop_
_entity.id
_entity.type
_entity.pdbx_description
1 polymer ?
#
loop_
_entity_poly.entity_id
_entity_poly.type
_entity_poly.pdbx_seq_one_letter_code
_entity_poly.pdbx_strand_id
1 'polypeptide(L)'
;MTVVCDRTSASLSIVAGEAEHLQQQTMSSDTAPHVVEDCLGIVQLLSDGTVWKDVAYDASRGLKLRVFRPPTGTDKRLPVVVYFHGGGFCFGTFEHPHIHAFCLRLAAELPALVLSAVYRLAPEHRLPAAIDDGAAVLAWLRPAAEPWLAESADLTRVFVSGESAGGNLAHHVAVRILITPFFVGVERTGIECEPPAGVSLTVEMFDQFWRMSLPAGATRDHPAANPLVTAALPPVLVVAAGRDLLRDRVVGYAERLRGMGKVVELVGFDAEEHGFSVGEPWGQAATDMIRVMKRFVQEGACTMSGDTTAPRVVDDYRGVIQLLSDGTVVRSDPSVLRPPEHFPDVPGVQWQDVVYDAAHGLKLRMYRPSSLAPAAAARLPVLVYFHSGGFCLGTFEQPNFHTGCLRLASELPAVVLSVDYRLGPEHRPPAAIDDAASTLSWLRAQANAHPWLADESVDLARVFVAGESSGANMSHHVAVRHGSGQLVLAPPLRVAGHVLVTPYFGGAERTAAEAAEPLAGAVFTPDMSDTMWRLSLPAGATRDHPVANPFGPGSPPLEPVAFPPVLVVSAGRDILHERVLGYAVRLEEMGKPVELVVLEEQDHAFFSRQAWSQAASELIRVVKRFSLGTFALISLFLFHRYRSTTPIDPPAMLGDTAAPHVVEDLLGLVRLLSDGSVVRGGEAVATKAEPSPSPDVPGVQWKDAVYDAARGLKVRLYRPSPAAGGSKLPVLVHFHGGGYCIGSYNDPGGSDYFRQRLAADLPALVLSVQYRLAPEHRLPAAINDGATFLAWLRGQAADLGGEPWLTESADFSRTFLTGVSAGANLAHHLAVQVGSGEVELAPARLAGCVLFSVFFGGVERVATETDPPDGVSLTVAMSDQLWRMALPVGATRDDPVANPFGPDSPDLAAVALPPVLVEAPELDVLRDHVLRYAARLEEMGKAVELAEFEGQQHGFSVLKWDEANEELIRIVKRFVSKVK
;
A
#
# COMPACT_ATOMS: atom_id res chain seq x y z
N MET A 1 -20.23 -16.03 -29.50
CA MET A 1 -21.22 -15.57 -30.51
C MET A 1 -20.82 -16.17 -31.85
N THR A 2 -21.69 -16.96 -32.49
CA THR A 2 -21.38 -17.76 -33.68
C THR A 2 -21.60 -16.95 -34.96
N VAL A 3 -20.63 -16.93 -35.88
CA VAL A 3 -20.74 -16.26 -37.19
C VAL A 3 -21.20 -17.25 -38.25
N VAL A 4 -22.38 -17.03 -38.84
CA VAL A 4 -22.77 -17.63 -40.12
C VAL A 4 -22.52 -16.59 -41.20
N CYS A 5 -21.70 -16.94 -42.19
CA CYS A 5 -21.43 -16.13 -43.37
C CYS A 5 -22.42 -16.51 -44.47
N ASP A 6 -23.22 -15.56 -44.96
CA ASP A 6 -23.84 -15.69 -46.28
C ASP A 6 -23.40 -14.54 -47.19
N ARG A 7 -23.06 -14.91 -48.42
CA ARG A 7 -22.51 -14.10 -49.49
C ARG A 7 -23.67 -13.53 -50.29
N THR A 8 -23.93 -12.22 -50.19
CA THR A 8 -24.32 -11.30 -51.29
C THR A 8 -25.05 -10.06 -50.77
N SER A 9 -24.34 -9.15 -50.09
CA SER A 9 -24.58 -7.70 -50.13
C SER A 9 -23.59 -7.01 -49.19
N ALA A 10 -22.70 -6.20 -49.76
CA ALA A 10 -21.78 -5.37 -48.99
C ALA A 10 -22.53 -4.11 -48.55
N SER A 11 -23.11 -4.14 -47.35
CA SER A 11 -23.49 -2.96 -46.57
C SER A 11 -23.58 -3.35 -45.10
N LEU A 12 -22.52 -3.07 -44.34
CA LEU A 12 -22.52 -3.13 -42.88
C LEU A 12 -22.95 -1.76 -42.37
N SER A 13 -24.25 -1.61 -42.13
CA SER A 13 -24.81 -0.53 -41.32
C SER A 13 -24.69 -0.92 -39.86
N ILE A 14 -23.75 -0.30 -39.15
CA ILE A 14 -23.78 -0.26 -37.68
C ILE A 14 -24.92 0.68 -37.30
N VAL A 15 -25.91 0.15 -36.59
CA VAL A 15 -27.02 0.91 -36.04
C VAL A 15 -26.44 1.89 -35.01
N ALA A 16 -26.49 3.17 -35.38
CA ALA A 16 -26.27 4.28 -34.47
C ALA A 16 -27.45 4.31 -33.47
N GLY A 17 -27.17 3.96 -32.23
CA GLY A 17 -28.08 4.13 -31.10
C GLY A 17 -27.23 4.34 -29.86
N GLU A 18 -27.36 5.51 -29.25
CA GLU A 18 -26.72 5.96 -27.99
C GLU A 18 -25.31 6.57 -28.09
N ALA A 19 -25.09 7.46 -29.06
CA ALA A 19 -23.94 8.39 -29.09
C ALA A 19 -24.32 9.86 -28.81
N GLU A 20 -25.48 10.14 -28.18
CA GLU A 20 -25.96 11.52 -27.97
C GLU A 20 -26.31 11.87 -26.51
N HIS A 21 -25.81 11.13 -25.51
CA HIS A 21 -26.03 11.49 -24.09
C HIS A 21 -24.78 11.55 -23.20
N LEU A 22 -23.61 11.77 -23.81
CA LEU A 22 -22.33 11.92 -23.10
C LEU A 22 -21.58 13.22 -23.44
N GLN A 23 -22.29 14.26 -23.90
CA GLN A 23 -21.66 15.53 -24.30
C GLN A 23 -21.96 16.73 -23.40
N GLN A 24 -22.66 16.55 -22.27
CA GLN A 24 -22.86 17.63 -21.30
C GLN A 24 -22.93 17.07 -19.88
N GLN A 25 -21.78 17.01 -19.17
CA GLN A 25 -21.63 17.54 -17.81
C GLN A 25 -20.21 17.31 -17.26
N THR A 26 -19.68 18.38 -16.67
CA THR A 26 -18.47 18.51 -15.85
C THR A 26 -17.10 18.26 -16.49
N MET A 27 -16.70 19.22 -17.33
CA MET A 27 -15.41 19.85 -17.12
C MET A 27 -15.47 20.68 -15.84
N SER A 28 -14.72 20.30 -14.80
CA SER A 28 -14.12 21.27 -13.89
C SER A 28 -12.61 21.08 -13.96
N SER A 29 -11.98 21.96 -14.72
CA SER A 29 -10.54 22.12 -14.86
C SER A 29 -9.99 22.88 -13.66
N ASP A 30 -8.87 22.41 -13.10
CA ASP A 30 -7.85 23.32 -12.60
C ASP A 30 -6.42 22.93 -13.02
N THR A 31 -6.27 22.15 -14.10
CA THR A 31 -4.95 21.86 -14.72
C THR A 31 -4.96 21.66 -16.24
N ALA A 32 -6.07 21.94 -16.95
CA ALA A 32 -6.04 21.97 -18.42
C ALA A 32 -5.56 23.35 -18.89
N PRO A 33 -4.50 23.45 -19.72
CA PRO A 33 -4.04 24.74 -20.19
C PRO A 33 -5.13 25.40 -21.07
N HIS A 34 -5.50 26.64 -20.74
CA HIS A 34 -6.52 27.38 -21.46
C HIS A 34 -6.03 27.71 -22.88
N VAL A 35 -6.82 27.34 -23.90
CA VAL A 35 -6.55 27.64 -25.31
C VAL A 35 -7.09 29.03 -25.66
N VAL A 36 -6.24 29.89 -26.24
CA VAL A 36 -6.64 31.18 -26.83
C VAL A 36 -6.45 31.09 -28.35
N GLU A 37 -7.48 31.45 -29.12
CA GLU A 37 -7.42 31.48 -30.59
C GLU A 37 -6.87 32.83 -31.07
N ASP A 38 -5.79 32.81 -31.87
CA ASP A 38 -5.26 34.01 -32.53
C ASP A 38 -5.51 33.98 -34.06
N CYS A 39 -6.07 35.07 -34.56
CA CYS A 39 -6.55 35.19 -35.93
C CYS A 39 -5.41 35.58 -36.86
N LEU A 40 -4.68 34.57 -37.37
CA LEU A 40 -4.05 34.53 -38.69
C LEU A 40 -3.56 33.09 -38.97
N GLY A 41 -4.47 32.21 -39.42
CA GLY A 41 -4.13 30.88 -39.97
C GLY A 41 -3.89 29.76 -38.95
N ILE A 42 -4.92 29.42 -38.16
CA ILE A 42 -5.07 28.26 -37.25
C ILE A 42 -3.80 27.91 -36.44
N VAL A 43 -3.38 28.82 -35.56
CA VAL A 43 -2.41 28.54 -34.49
C VAL A 43 -3.15 28.70 -33.16
N GLN A 44 -3.12 27.66 -32.32
CA GLN A 44 -3.71 27.70 -30.98
C GLN A 44 -2.61 27.85 -29.93
N LEU A 45 -2.81 28.78 -28.99
CA LEU A 45 -1.86 29.09 -27.91
C LEU A 45 -2.42 28.63 -26.57
N LEU A 46 -1.58 27.94 -25.79
CA LEU A 46 -1.90 27.49 -24.44
C LEU A 46 -1.34 28.43 -23.37
N SER A 47 -1.92 28.36 -22.17
CA SER A 47 -1.48 29.16 -21.01
C SER A 47 -0.02 28.94 -20.59
N ASP A 48 0.55 27.77 -20.91
CA ASP A 48 1.97 27.47 -20.68
C ASP A 48 2.89 28.07 -21.76
N GLY A 49 2.33 28.64 -22.84
CA GLY A 49 3.05 29.22 -23.97
C GLY A 49 3.30 28.25 -25.13
N THR A 50 2.88 26.98 -25.03
CA THR A 50 3.00 26.00 -26.11
C THR A 50 1.98 26.30 -27.22
N VAL A 51 2.42 26.26 -28.47
CA VAL A 51 1.57 26.46 -29.65
C VAL A 51 1.52 25.22 -30.52
N TRP A 52 0.42 25.01 -31.24
CA TRP A 52 0.33 23.95 -32.23
C TRP A 52 -0.44 24.34 -33.49
N LYS A 53 -0.17 23.64 -34.59
CA LYS A 53 -0.90 23.77 -35.87
C LYS A 53 -0.83 22.51 -36.73
N ASP A 54 -1.76 22.38 -37.67
CA ASP A 54 -1.81 21.26 -38.62
C ASP A 54 -1.17 21.64 -39.96
N VAL A 55 -0.35 20.75 -40.51
CA VAL A 55 0.40 20.96 -41.74
C VAL A 55 0.28 19.73 -42.64
N ALA A 56 0.02 19.93 -43.93
CA ALA A 56 0.02 18.84 -44.91
C ALA A 56 1.47 18.44 -45.25
N TYR A 57 1.80 17.17 -45.09
CA TYR A 57 3.09 16.64 -45.55
C TYR A 57 2.98 15.94 -46.92
N ASP A 58 1.78 15.46 -47.28
CA ASP A 58 1.43 15.02 -48.63
C ASP A 58 -0.03 15.39 -48.93
N ALA A 59 -0.23 16.57 -49.53
CA ALA A 59 -1.56 17.07 -49.88
C ALA A 59 -2.27 16.20 -50.94
N SER A 60 -1.53 15.50 -51.81
CA SER A 60 -2.11 14.67 -52.87
C SER A 60 -2.84 13.44 -52.32
N ARG A 61 -2.43 12.98 -51.13
CA ARG A 61 -3.02 11.86 -50.40
C ARG A 61 -3.83 12.30 -49.18
N GLY A 62 -3.97 13.61 -48.95
CA GLY A 62 -4.67 14.17 -47.80
C GLY A 62 -3.95 13.95 -46.46
N LEU A 63 -2.64 13.68 -46.47
CA LEU A 63 -1.89 13.33 -45.27
C LEU A 63 -1.32 14.57 -44.57
N LYS A 64 -1.54 14.63 -43.26
CA LYS A 64 -1.22 15.77 -42.38
C LYS A 64 -0.42 15.34 -41.16
N LEU A 65 0.24 16.31 -40.54
CA LEU A 65 0.80 16.18 -39.21
C LEU A 65 0.46 17.41 -38.38
N ARG A 66 0.36 17.23 -37.06
CA ARG A 66 0.25 18.32 -36.10
C ARG A 66 1.62 18.64 -35.53
N VAL A 67 2.06 19.88 -35.69
CA VAL A 67 3.32 20.38 -35.12
C VAL A 67 3.02 21.05 -33.79
N PHE A 68 3.67 20.61 -32.73
CA PHE A 68 3.67 21.24 -31.40
C PHE A 68 5.01 21.94 -31.19
N ARG A 69 4.96 23.22 -30.80
CA ARG A 69 6.12 24.06 -30.53
C ARG A 69 6.03 24.62 -29.11
N PRO A 70 6.95 24.25 -28.20
CA PRO A 70 6.99 24.83 -26.86
C PRO A 70 7.39 26.32 -26.90
N PRO A 71 7.10 27.11 -25.86
CA PRO A 71 7.47 28.52 -25.80
C PRO A 71 8.98 28.70 -25.85
N THR A 72 9.46 29.46 -26.84
CA THR A 72 10.91 29.68 -27.04
C THR A 72 11.39 30.89 -26.25
N GLY A 73 12.14 30.65 -25.16
CA GLY A 73 12.90 31.67 -24.42
C GLY A 73 14.41 31.64 -24.69
N THR A 74 14.90 30.88 -25.66
CA THR A 74 16.35 30.64 -25.87
C THR A 74 16.75 30.68 -27.33
N ASP A 75 17.91 31.27 -27.65
CA ASP A 75 18.57 31.31 -28.97
C ASP A 75 18.99 29.93 -29.54
N LYS A 76 18.59 28.81 -28.92
CA LYS A 76 18.96 27.45 -29.30
C LYS A 76 17.85 26.75 -30.09
N ARG A 77 18.22 26.17 -31.24
CA ARG A 77 17.37 25.24 -32.01
C ARG A 77 17.07 23.98 -31.16
N LEU A 78 15.85 23.48 -31.25
CA LEU A 78 15.29 22.36 -30.48
C LEU A 78 15.38 21.04 -31.26
N PRO A 79 15.60 19.89 -30.58
CA PRO A 79 15.46 18.59 -31.22
C PRO A 79 14.03 18.38 -31.76
N VAL A 80 13.89 17.51 -32.75
CA VAL A 80 12.61 17.16 -33.36
C VAL A 80 12.21 15.75 -32.94
N VAL A 81 10.98 15.54 -32.49
CA VAL A 81 10.39 14.23 -32.21
C VAL A 81 9.23 14.00 -33.18
N VAL A 82 9.40 13.06 -34.11
CA VAL A 82 8.28 12.57 -34.94
C VAL A 82 7.57 11.48 -34.16
N TYR A 83 6.27 11.65 -33.93
CA TYR A 83 5.43 10.69 -33.20
C TYR A 83 4.41 10.05 -34.13
N PHE A 84 4.38 8.72 -34.13
CA PHE A 84 3.34 7.92 -34.77
C PHE A 84 2.40 7.31 -33.72
N HIS A 85 1.10 7.45 -33.91
CA HIS A 85 0.10 6.92 -32.98
C HIS A 85 -0.09 5.40 -33.10
N GLY A 86 -0.59 4.78 -32.03
CA GLY A 86 -1.01 3.38 -31.99
C GLY A 86 -2.35 3.12 -32.71
N GLY A 87 -3.01 2.00 -32.37
CA GLY A 87 -4.32 1.62 -32.94
C GLY A 87 -4.29 0.46 -33.95
N GLY A 88 -3.28 -0.41 -33.87
CA GLY A 88 -3.20 -1.64 -34.67
C GLY A 88 -3.10 -1.43 -36.19
N PHE A 89 -2.73 -0.22 -36.63
CA PHE A 89 -2.81 0.31 -38.01
C PHE A 89 -4.24 0.51 -38.54
N CYS A 90 -5.28 0.33 -37.73
CA CYS A 90 -6.66 0.34 -38.18
C CYS A 90 -7.46 1.57 -37.73
N PHE A 91 -7.00 2.29 -36.71
CA PHE A 91 -7.61 3.52 -36.22
C PHE A 91 -6.56 4.45 -35.60
N GLY A 92 -6.95 5.70 -35.34
CA GLY A 92 -6.13 6.71 -34.69
C GLY A 92 -5.86 7.93 -35.57
N THR A 93 -5.66 9.07 -34.90
CA THR A 93 -5.38 10.38 -35.51
C THR A 93 -4.88 11.33 -34.42
N PHE A 94 -4.13 12.38 -34.78
CA PHE A 94 -3.76 13.44 -33.82
C PHE A 94 -4.96 14.25 -33.31
N GLU A 95 -6.13 14.11 -33.94
CA GLU A 95 -7.38 14.74 -33.50
C GLU A 95 -7.97 14.04 -32.27
N HIS A 96 -7.53 12.81 -31.96
CA HIS A 96 -7.99 12.11 -30.77
C HIS A 96 -7.49 12.83 -29.51
N PRO A 97 -8.36 13.17 -28.53
CA PRO A 97 -7.99 14.01 -27.39
C PRO A 97 -6.79 13.49 -26.59
N HIS A 98 -6.71 12.17 -26.41
CA HIS A 98 -5.62 11.55 -25.66
C HIS A 98 -4.26 11.61 -26.39
N ILE A 99 -4.25 11.40 -27.71
CA ILE A 99 -3.03 11.51 -28.53
C ILE A 99 -2.57 12.97 -28.56
N HIS A 100 -3.53 13.89 -28.70
CA HIS A 100 -3.26 15.32 -28.63
C HIS A 100 -2.64 15.72 -27.29
N ALA A 101 -3.24 15.31 -26.17
CA ALA A 101 -2.77 15.62 -24.82
C ALA A 101 -1.36 15.04 -24.56
N PHE A 102 -1.11 13.81 -24.99
CA PHE A 102 0.20 13.19 -24.87
C PHE A 102 1.29 13.94 -25.66
N CYS A 103 1.07 14.21 -26.95
CA CYS A 103 2.02 14.93 -27.79
C CYS A 103 2.26 16.37 -27.30
N LEU A 104 1.21 17.01 -26.78
CA LEU A 104 1.30 18.33 -26.18
C LEU A 104 2.22 18.31 -24.96
N ARG A 105 1.97 17.39 -24.02
CA ARG A 105 2.78 17.21 -22.82
C ARG A 105 4.23 16.89 -23.17
N LEU A 106 4.44 16.04 -24.18
CA LEU A 106 5.76 15.69 -24.66
C LEU A 106 6.54 16.92 -25.16
N ALA A 107 5.89 17.83 -25.89
CA ALA A 107 6.52 19.05 -26.40
C ALA A 107 6.94 20.00 -25.27
N ALA A 108 6.11 20.11 -24.22
CA ALA A 108 6.40 20.94 -23.05
C ALA A 108 7.55 20.38 -22.19
N GLU A 109 7.58 19.06 -21.95
CA GLU A 109 8.52 18.46 -21.00
C GLU A 109 9.89 18.08 -21.62
N LEU A 110 9.96 17.76 -22.92
CA LEU A 110 11.20 17.35 -23.64
C LEU A 110 11.97 18.50 -24.30
N PRO A 111 11.66 19.76 -23.97
CA PRO A 111 11.80 20.93 -24.86
C PRO A 111 12.14 20.58 -26.32
N ALA A 112 11.17 20.02 -27.05
CA ALA A 112 11.36 19.53 -28.42
C ALA A 112 10.20 19.98 -29.31
N LEU A 113 10.45 20.11 -30.62
CA LEU A 113 9.37 20.18 -31.61
C LEU A 113 8.77 18.78 -31.78
N VAL A 114 7.51 18.59 -31.43
CA VAL A 114 6.83 17.31 -31.56
C VAL A 114 5.92 17.33 -32.78
N LEU A 115 6.08 16.37 -33.69
CA LEU A 115 5.30 16.25 -34.92
C LEU A 115 4.49 14.95 -34.87
N SER A 116 3.19 15.05 -34.62
CA SER A 116 2.28 13.91 -34.59
C SER A 116 1.69 13.68 -35.98
N ALA A 117 2.11 12.62 -36.68
CA ALA A 117 1.69 12.36 -38.06
C ALA A 117 0.53 11.36 -38.16
N VAL A 118 -0.41 11.59 -39.10
CA VAL A 118 -1.36 10.56 -39.53
C VAL A 118 -0.78 9.75 -40.69
N TYR A 119 -1.14 8.48 -40.77
CA TYR A 119 -0.77 7.56 -41.85
C TYR A 119 -2.01 6.83 -42.35
N ARG A 120 -1.98 6.27 -43.55
CA ARG A 120 -3.12 5.53 -44.10
C ARG A 120 -3.39 4.26 -43.29
N LEU A 121 -4.67 4.03 -43.00
CA LEU A 121 -5.13 2.95 -42.13
C LEU A 121 -5.55 1.70 -42.93
N ALA A 122 -5.37 0.55 -42.32
CA ALA A 122 -5.89 -0.74 -42.76
C ALA A 122 -7.34 -0.94 -42.30
N PRO A 123 -8.16 -1.74 -43.00
CA PRO A 123 -7.81 -2.64 -44.10
C PRO A 123 -7.74 -2.00 -45.50
N GLU A 124 -8.19 -0.75 -45.67
CA GLU A 124 -8.22 -0.04 -46.96
C GLU A 124 -6.81 0.14 -47.53
N HIS A 125 -5.83 0.38 -46.66
CA HIS A 125 -4.43 0.53 -46.99
C HIS A 125 -3.56 -0.35 -46.09
N ARG A 126 -3.48 -1.65 -46.42
CA ARG A 126 -2.60 -2.63 -45.77
C ARG A 126 -1.13 -2.23 -45.85
N LEU A 127 -0.31 -2.75 -44.94
CA LEU A 127 1.15 -2.61 -44.96
C LEU A 127 1.71 -3.05 -46.33
N PRO A 128 2.68 -2.32 -46.92
CA PRO A 128 3.52 -1.30 -46.30
C PRO A 128 3.00 0.14 -46.39
N ALA A 129 1.72 0.40 -46.72
CA ALA A 129 1.25 1.78 -46.96
C ALA A 129 1.55 2.76 -45.81
N ALA A 130 1.33 2.35 -44.55
CA ALA A 130 1.68 3.15 -43.38
C ALA A 130 3.20 3.38 -43.24
N ILE A 131 4.03 2.39 -43.60
CA ILE A 131 5.50 2.50 -43.61
C ILE A 131 5.97 3.51 -44.64
N ASP A 132 5.39 3.47 -45.85
CA ASP A 132 5.67 4.45 -46.91
C ASP A 132 5.30 5.87 -46.48
N ASP A 133 4.16 6.02 -45.78
CA ASP A 133 3.71 7.31 -45.26
C ASP A 133 4.64 7.84 -44.16
N GLY A 134 5.11 6.98 -43.25
CA GLY A 134 6.11 7.35 -42.25
C GLY A 134 7.45 7.75 -42.85
N ALA A 135 7.90 7.08 -43.93
CA ALA A 135 9.07 7.48 -44.69
C ALA A 135 8.87 8.84 -45.38
N ALA A 136 7.66 9.12 -45.88
CA ALA A 136 7.31 10.41 -46.45
C ALA A 136 7.37 11.56 -45.42
N VAL A 137 7.03 11.30 -44.14
CA VAL A 137 7.20 12.27 -43.05
C VAL A 137 8.68 12.62 -42.85
N LEU A 138 9.57 11.64 -42.84
CA LEU A 138 11.02 11.92 -42.74
C LEU A 138 11.56 12.68 -43.95
N ALA A 139 11.11 12.35 -45.15
CA ALA A 139 11.48 13.09 -46.36
C ALA A 139 10.94 14.55 -46.35
N TRP A 140 9.85 14.79 -45.62
CA TRP A 140 9.26 16.11 -45.42
C TRP A 140 10.03 16.97 -44.40
N LEU A 141 10.82 16.39 -43.48
CA LEU A 141 11.65 17.10 -42.50
C LEU A 141 12.85 17.83 -43.13
N ARG A 142 12.59 18.94 -43.80
CA ARG A 142 13.62 19.83 -44.39
C ARG A 142 13.34 21.28 -44.00
N PRO A 143 14.37 22.14 -43.82
CA PRO A 143 14.16 23.51 -43.36
C PRO A 143 13.23 24.34 -44.24
N ALA A 144 13.11 24.01 -45.53
CA ALA A 144 12.21 24.68 -46.47
C ALA A 144 10.74 24.19 -46.43
N ALA A 145 10.42 23.15 -45.66
CA ALA A 145 9.09 22.55 -45.64
C ALA A 145 8.08 23.31 -44.77
N GLU A 146 8.54 23.94 -43.68
CA GLU A 146 7.65 24.58 -42.72
C GLU A 146 8.41 25.66 -41.90
N PRO A 147 7.86 26.88 -41.73
CA PRO A 147 8.51 27.97 -40.99
C PRO A 147 8.97 27.64 -39.56
N TRP A 148 8.20 26.93 -38.73
CA TRP A 148 8.64 26.59 -37.37
C TRP A 148 9.81 25.60 -37.37
N LEU A 149 9.88 24.69 -38.35
CA LEU A 149 11.08 23.88 -38.55
C LEU A 149 12.29 24.75 -38.94
N ALA A 150 12.12 25.70 -39.86
CA ALA A 150 13.19 26.61 -40.28
C ALA A 150 13.70 27.48 -39.11
N GLU A 151 12.81 27.92 -38.24
CA GLU A 151 13.08 28.84 -37.13
C GLU A 151 13.54 28.16 -35.84
N SER A 152 13.14 26.91 -35.60
CA SER A 152 13.26 26.30 -34.28
C SER A 152 13.84 24.89 -34.29
N ALA A 153 13.92 24.19 -35.41
CA ALA A 153 14.39 22.79 -35.44
C ALA A 153 15.91 22.67 -35.56
N ASP A 154 16.48 21.74 -34.80
CA ASP A 154 17.78 21.12 -35.01
C ASP A 154 17.58 19.77 -35.71
N LEU A 155 17.65 19.78 -37.04
CA LEU A 155 17.46 18.58 -37.86
C LEU A 155 18.64 17.60 -37.79
N THR A 156 19.72 17.92 -37.08
CA THR A 156 20.75 16.91 -36.74
C THR A 156 20.29 15.99 -35.61
N ARG A 157 19.22 16.38 -34.89
CA ARG A 157 18.65 15.70 -33.73
C ARG A 157 17.17 15.36 -33.94
N VAL A 158 16.89 14.47 -34.88
CA VAL A 158 15.55 13.95 -35.17
C VAL A 158 15.32 12.60 -34.50
N PHE A 159 14.37 12.49 -33.58
CA PHE A 159 13.97 11.26 -32.92
C PHE A 159 12.66 10.76 -33.53
N VAL A 160 12.59 9.48 -33.87
CA VAL A 160 11.35 8.85 -34.35
C VAL A 160 10.81 7.98 -33.23
N SER A 161 9.58 8.28 -32.85
CA SER A 161 8.87 7.73 -31.70
C SER A 161 7.51 7.21 -32.11
N GLY A 162 6.98 6.25 -31.36
CA GLY A 162 5.59 5.85 -31.48
C GLY A 162 5.21 4.77 -30.49
N GLU A 163 3.90 4.66 -30.26
CA GLU A 163 3.28 3.68 -29.37
C GLU A 163 2.62 2.56 -30.17
N SER A 164 2.74 1.30 -29.74
CA SER A 164 2.04 0.17 -30.36
C SER A 164 2.32 0.09 -31.88
N ALA A 165 1.29 0.18 -32.74
CA ALA A 165 1.45 0.21 -34.19
C ALA A 165 2.37 1.37 -34.66
N GLY A 166 2.33 2.50 -33.96
CA GLY A 166 3.25 3.61 -34.16
C GLY A 166 4.69 3.29 -33.76
N GLY A 167 4.90 2.46 -32.73
CA GLY A 167 6.22 1.93 -32.37
C GLY A 167 6.76 0.98 -33.44
N ASN A 168 5.91 0.11 -34.00
CA ASN A 168 6.28 -0.69 -35.16
C ASN A 168 6.65 0.19 -36.37
N LEU A 169 5.86 1.23 -36.63
CA LEU A 169 6.14 2.19 -37.71
C LEU A 169 7.47 2.92 -37.47
N ALA A 170 7.71 3.40 -36.25
CA ALA A 170 8.97 4.02 -35.85
C ALA A 170 10.15 3.08 -36.09
N HIS A 171 9.98 1.78 -35.86
CA HIS A 171 10.99 0.80 -36.20
C HIS A 171 11.31 0.77 -37.70
N HIS A 172 10.29 0.56 -38.56
CA HIS A 172 10.53 0.46 -40.01
C HIS A 172 10.99 1.76 -40.66
N VAL A 173 10.73 2.90 -40.02
CA VAL A 173 11.07 4.23 -40.54
C VAL A 173 12.47 4.69 -40.11
N ALA A 174 12.88 4.52 -38.84
CA ALA A 174 14.21 4.99 -38.37
C ALA A 174 14.75 4.44 -37.03
N VAL A 175 13.96 3.75 -36.22
CA VAL A 175 14.26 3.19 -34.88
C VAL A 175 15.03 4.13 -33.93
N ARG A 176 14.35 4.92 -33.09
CA ARG A 176 15.02 5.69 -32.01
C ARG A 176 14.31 5.61 -30.66
N ILE A 177 12.98 5.68 -30.64
CA ILE A 177 12.16 5.51 -29.43
C ILE A 177 10.97 4.61 -29.80
N LEU A 178 10.81 3.49 -29.10
CA LEU A 178 9.74 2.53 -29.33
C LEU A 178 8.96 2.33 -28.04
N ILE A 179 7.67 2.69 -28.03
CA ILE A 179 6.79 2.49 -26.88
C ILE A 179 5.89 1.30 -27.20
N THR A 180 6.03 0.22 -26.41
CA THR A 180 5.23 -1.01 -26.53
C THR A 180 4.99 -1.47 -27.98
N PRO A 181 6.05 -1.57 -28.83
CA PRO A 181 5.88 -1.72 -30.29
C PRO A 181 5.08 -2.98 -30.66
N PHE A 182 4.13 -2.80 -31.59
CA PHE A 182 3.21 -3.84 -32.07
C PHE A 182 3.95 -4.80 -33.01
N PHE A 183 4.51 -5.88 -32.45
CA PHE A 183 5.16 -6.95 -33.20
C PHE A 183 4.39 -8.26 -33.08
N VAL A 184 4.60 -9.17 -34.01
CA VAL A 184 4.02 -10.51 -33.98
C VAL A 184 5.00 -11.55 -34.52
N GLY A 185 4.77 -12.81 -34.20
CA GLY A 185 5.53 -13.95 -34.72
C GLY A 185 4.63 -15.17 -34.92
N VAL A 186 5.17 -16.20 -35.56
CA VAL A 186 4.44 -17.44 -35.87
C VAL A 186 4.05 -18.18 -34.58
N GLU A 187 5.00 -18.33 -33.66
CA GLU A 187 4.76 -18.93 -32.36
C GLU A 187 4.24 -17.89 -31.36
N ARG A 188 3.31 -18.33 -30.51
CA ARG A 188 2.82 -17.56 -29.38
C ARG A 188 3.89 -17.52 -28.29
N THR A 189 4.04 -16.36 -27.65
CA THR A 189 4.87 -16.25 -26.44
C THR A 189 4.09 -16.72 -25.22
N GLY A 190 4.77 -16.94 -24.09
CA GLY A 190 4.11 -17.41 -22.86
C GLY A 190 2.93 -16.52 -22.45
N ILE A 191 3.14 -15.20 -22.44
CA ILE A 191 2.08 -14.23 -22.12
C ILE A 191 0.93 -14.19 -23.14
N GLU A 192 1.13 -14.66 -24.37
CA GLU A 192 0.04 -14.75 -25.36
C GLU A 192 -0.75 -16.06 -25.26
N CYS A 193 -0.15 -17.12 -24.72
CA CYS A 193 -0.84 -18.37 -24.41
C CYS A 193 -1.68 -18.24 -23.13
N GLU A 194 -1.16 -17.50 -22.16
CA GLU A 194 -1.79 -17.28 -20.85
C GLU A 194 -1.83 -15.76 -20.56
N PRO A 195 -2.76 -15.01 -21.19
CA PRO A 195 -2.82 -13.57 -21.02
C PRO A 195 -3.25 -13.18 -19.59
N PRO A 196 -2.67 -12.11 -19.01
CA PRO A 196 -3.10 -11.57 -17.73
C PRO A 196 -4.60 -11.25 -17.71
N ALA A 197 -5.25 -11.36 -16.55
CA ALA A 197 -6.66 -11.01 -16.41
C ALA A 197 -6.85 -9.50 -16.59
N GLY A 198 -7.86 -9.11 -17.37
CA GLY A 198 -8.23 -7.70 -17.57
C GLY A 198 -7.39 -6.92 -18.59
N VAL A 199 -6.58 -7.58 -19.42
CA VAL A 199 -5.78 -6.88 -20.45
C VAL A 199 -6.63 -6.08 -21.43
N SER A 200 -6.20 -4.84 -21.70
CA SER A 200 -6.84 -3.93 -22.67
C SER A 200 -6.70 -4.40 -24.13
N LEU A 201 -5.60 -5.06 -24.48
CA LEU A 201 -5.38 -5.70 -25.79
C LEU A 201 -5.52 -7.22 -25.65
N THR A 202 -6.61 -7.80 -26.14
CA THR A 202 -6.85 -9.25 -26.10
C THR A 202 -6.16 -9.98 -27.27
N VAL A 203 -6.01 -11.30 -27.13
CA VAL A 203 -5.47 -12.17 -28.18
C VAL A 203 -6.32 -12.10 -29.47
N GLU A 204 -7.64 -12.06 -29.34
CA GLU A 204 -8.56 -11.95 -30.47
C GLU A 204 -8.40 -10.60 -31.20
N MET A 205 -8.32 -9.50 -30.45
CA MET A 205 -8.10 -8.17 -31.01
C MET A 205 -6.75 -8.08 -31.71
N PHE A 206 -5.69 -8.58 -31.06
CA PHE A 206 -4.34 -8.64 -31.59
C PHE A 206 -4.28 -9.39 -32.92
N ASP A 207 -4.89 -10.57 -33.00
CA ASP A 207 -4.96 -11.35 -34.23
C ASP A 207 -5.79 -10.67 -35.33
N GLN A 208 -6.90 -10.06 -34.94
CA GLN A 208 -7.78 -9.37 -35.87
C GLN A 208 -7.07 -8.16 -36.51
N PHE A 209 -6.36 -7.35 -35.72
CA PHE A 209 -5.57 -6.23 -36.23
C PHE A 209 -4.53 -6.71 -37.24
N TRP A 210 -3.73 -7.73 -36.91
CA TRP A 210 -2.75 -8.24 -37.87
C TRP A 210 -3.37 -8.81 -39.15
N ARG A 211 -4.53 -9.48 -39.05
CA ARG A 211 -5.26 -9.97 -40.22
C ARG A 211 -5.75 -8.84 -41.13
N MET A 212 -6.12 -7.70 -40.55
CA MET A 212 -6.55 -6.52 -41.30
C MET A 212 -5.37 -5.76 -41.91
N SER A 213 -4.23 -5.71 -41.21
CA SER A 213 -3.09 -4.85 -41.53
C SER A 213 -2.06 -5.47 -42.48
N LEU A 214 -1.87 -6.79 -42.46
CA LEU A 214 -0.93 -7.45 -43.37
C LEU A 214 -1.46 -7.57 -44.80
N PRO A 215 -0.59 -7.68 -45.83
CA PRO A 215 -1.03 -8.03 -47.18
C PRO A 215 -1.91 -9.28 -47.21
N ALA A 216 -2.87 -9.35 -48.14
CA ALA A 216 -3.74 -10.51 -48.27
C ALA A 216 -2.90 -11.78 -48.53
N GLY A 217 -3.08 -12.81 -47.69
CA GLY A 217 -2.32 -14.07 -47.76
C GLY A 217 -0.96 -14.06 -47.08
N ALA A 218 -0.50 -12.93 -46.52
CA ALA A 218 0.71 -12.88 -45.72
C ALA A 218 0.48 -13.53 -44.34
N THR A 219 1.54 -14.12 -43.77
CA THR A 219 1.50 -14.75 -42.45
C THR A 219 2.20 -13.90 -41.39
N ARG A 220 2.16 -14.33 -40.12
CA ARG A 220 2.73 -13.60 -38.97
C ARG A 220 4.25 -13.46 -39.04
N ASP A 221 4.92 -14.19 -39.92
CA ASP A 221 6.35 -14.07 -40.21
C ASP A 221 6.71 -12.91 -41.16
N HIS A 222 5.71 -12.21 -41.70
CA HIS A 222 5.93 -11.14 -42.65
C HIS A 222 6.87 -10.08 -42.05
N PRO A 223 7.89 -9.57 -42.79
CA PRO A 223 8.90 -8.65 -42.24
C PRO A 223 8.34 -7.37 -41.61
N ALA A 224 7.19 -6.87 -42.09
CA ALA A 224 6.52 -5.72 -41.48
C ALA A 224 5.95 -6.01 -40.08
N ALA A 225 5.58 -7.27 -39.82
CA ALA A 225 5.00 -7.76 -38.58
C ALA A 225 6.08 -8.28 -37.60
N ASN A 226 7.06 -8.99 -38.15
CA ASN A 226 8.18 -9.59 -37.44
C ASN A 226 9.51 -9.09 -38.05
N PRO A 227 9.97 -7.88 -37.69
CA PRO A 227 11.13 -7.31 -38.34
C PRO A 227 12.40 -8.12 -38.11
N LEU A 228 13.08 -8.44 -39.21
CA LEU A 228 14.45 -8.94 -39.20
C LEU A 228 15.39 -7.77 -38.93
N VAL A 229 16.26 -7.92 -37.92
CA VAL A 229 17.15 -6.84 -37.48
C VAL A 229 18.14 -6.48 -38.60
N THR A 230 18.15 -5.21 -39.00
CA THR A 230 19.05 -4.67 -40.02
C THR A 230 20.35 -4.13 -39.41
N ALA A 231 21.39 -4.02 -40.23
CA ALA A 231 22.68 -3.46 -39.82
C ALA A 231 22.64 -1.92 -39.83
N ALA A 232 23.30 -1.32 -38.82
CA ALA A 232 23.38 0.10 -38.46
C ALA A 232 22.07 0.72 -37.93
N LEU A 233 21.85 0.59 -36.62
CA LEU A 233 20.82 1.33 -35.89
C LEU A 233 21.49 2.40 -35.01
N PRO A 234 20.91 3.62 -34.91
CA PRO A 234 21.29 4.57 -33.87
C PRO A 234 20.95 4.00 -32.47
N PRO A 235 21.33 4.66 -31.37
CA PRO A 235 20.81 4.31 -30.05
C PRO A 235 19.28 4.19 -30.09
N VAL A 236 18.76 3.17 -29.41
CA VAL A 236 17.31 2.89 -29.35
C VAL A 236 16.86 2.84 -27.90
N LEU A 237 15.81 3.61 -27.60
CA LEU A 237 15.02 3.44 -26.38
C LEU A 237 13.82 2.54 -26.68
N VAL A 238 13.63 1.49 -25.89
CA VAL A 238 12.48 0.58 -25.96
C VAL A 238 11.77 0.61 -24.61
N VAL A 239 10.47 0.90 -24.61
CA VAL A 239 9.60 0.89 -23.43
C VAL A 239 8.68 -0.31 -23.49
N ALA A 240 8.65 -1.11 -22.43
CA ALA A 240 7.79 -2.27 -22.28
C ALA A 240 6.82 -2.07 -21.10
N ALA A 241 5.54 -2.38 -21.32
CA ALA A 241 4.53 -2.41 -20.26
C ALA A 241 4.39 -3.85 -19.75
N GLY A 242 4.36 -4.05 -18.43
CA GLY A 242 4.48 -5.38 -17.82
C GLY A 242 3.21 -6.22 -17.86
N ARG A 243 2.03 -5.59 -17.90
CA ARG A 243 0.74 -6.26 -18.10
C ARG A 243 0.27 -6.21 -19.56
N ASP A 244 1.16 -5.89 -20.50
CA ASP A 244 0.87 -5.85 -21.94
C ASP A 244 1.08 -7.23 -22.59
N LEU A 245 0.10 -7.65 -23.40
CA LEU A 245 0.17 -8.85 -24.25
C LEU A 245 1.44 -8.90 -25.11
N LEU A 246 2.01 -7.74 -25.46
CA LEU A 246 3.20 -7.62 -26.29
C LEU A 246 4.53 -7.70 -25.52
N ARG A 247 4.51 -7.71 -24.18
CA ARG A 247 5.71 -7.58 -23.33
C ARG A 247 6.86 -8.47 -23.79
N ASP A 248 6.63 -9.77 -23.89
CA ASP A 248 7.67 -10.75 -24.25
C ASP A 248 8.25 -10.48 -25.64
N ARG A 249 7.43 -9.99 -26.58
CA ARG A 249 7.89 -9.64 -27.93
C ARG A 249 8.74 -8.37 -27.92
N VAL A 250 8.36 -7.37 -27.12
CA VAL A 250 9.09 -6.11 -26.96
C VAL A 250 10.45 -6.34 -26.29
N VAL A 251 10.45 -7.09 -25.18
CA VAL A 251 11.68 -7.46 -24.44
C VAL A 251 12.58 -8.30 -25.34
N GLY A 252 12.05 -9.35 -25.96
CA GLY A 252 12.83 -10.22 -26.86
C GLY A 252 13.38 -9.46 -28.08
N TYR A 253 12.67 -8.44 -28.58
CA TYR A 253 13.19 -7.55 -29.62
C TYR A 253 14.40 -6.74 -29.12
N ALA A 254 14.31 -6.11 -27.95
CA ALA A 254 15.42 -5.35 -27.37
C ALA A 254 16.65 -6.23 -27.08
N GLU A 255 16.43 -7.45 -26.58
CA GLU A 255 17.50 -8.43 -26.36
C GLU A 255 18.18 -8.87 -27.65
N ARG A 256 17.40 -9.13 -28.71
CA ARG A 256 17.97 -9.44 -30.04
C ARG A 256 18.86 -8.32 -30.55
N LEU A 257 18.46 -7.05 -30.40
CA LEU A 257 19.28 -5.91 -30.77
C LEU A 257 20.57 -5.81 -29.93
N ARG A 258 20.48 -6.01 -28.61
CA ARG A 258 21.65 -6.02 -27.70
C ARG A 258 22.63 -7.13 -28.07
N GLY A 259 22.14 -8.33 -28.35
CA GLY A 259 22.94 -9.46 -28.82
C GLY A 259 23.71 -9.19 -30.11
N MET A 260 23.22 -8.26 -30.94
CA MET A 260 23.90 -7.78 -32.16
C MET A 260 24.82 -6.57 -31.92
N GLY A 261 25.11 -6.25 -30.66
CA GLY A 261 26.00 -5.14 -30.27
C GLY A 261 25.40 -3.75 -30.51
N LYS A 262 24.08 -3.62 -30.66
CA LYS A 262 23.41 -2.31 -30.78
C LYS A 262 23.27 -1.64 -29.42
N VAL A 263 23.30 -0.31 -29.40
CA VAL A 263 23.05 0.48 -28.20
C VAL A 263 21.55 0.53 -27.95
N VAL A 264 21.07 -0.25 -26.97
CA VAL A 264 19.65 -0.35 -26.65
C VAL A 264 19.41 -0.16 -25.16
N GLU A 265 18.63 0.86 -24.85
CA GLU A 265 18.05 1.11 -23.56
C GLU A 265 16.66 0.48 -23.52
N LEU A 266 16.43 -0.47 -22.63
CA LEU A 266 15.13 -1.12 -22.42
C LEU A 266 14.63 -0.69 -21.04
N VAL A 267 13.43 -0.15 -20.98
CA VAL A 267 12.80 0.32 -19.74
C VAL A 267 11.44 -0.37 -19.59
N GLY A 268 11.28 -1.11 -18.49
CA GLY A 268 10.04 -1.79 -18.13
C GLY A 268 9.18 -0.95 -17.19
N PHE A 269 7.87 -1.01 -17.39
CA PHE A 269 6.85 -0.44 -16.53
C PHE A 269 5.90 -1.56 -16.10
N ASP A 270 6.26 -2.27 -15.02
CA ASP A 270 5.72 -3.61 -14.75
C ASP A 270 4.21 -3.63 -14.45
N ALA A 271 3.69 -2.58 -13.82
CA ALA A 271 2.26 -2.46 -13.51
C ALA A 271 1.40 -1.95 -14.69
N GLU A 272 2.00 -1.51 -15.79
CA GLU A 272 1.29 -0.82 -16.85
C GLU A 272 0.70 -1.76 -17.90
N GLU A 273 -0.42 -1.35 -18.49
CA GLU A 273 -1.14 -2.08 -19.54
C GLU A 273 -0.81 -1.54 -20.94
N HIS A 274 -1.32 -2.21 -21.99
CA HIS A 274 -1.13 -1.76 -23.36
C HIS A 274 -1.74 -0.36 -23.57
N GLY A 275 -0.94 0.57 -24.06
CA GLY A 275 -1.38 1.94 -24.35
C GLY A 275 -1.38 2.91 -23.17
N PHE A 276 -0.76 2.56 -22.03
CA PHE A 276 -0.81 3.38 -20.80
C PHE A 276 -0.39 4.84 -21.00
N SER A 277 0.56 5.09 -21.91
CA SER A 277 1.11 6.42 -22.12
C SER A 277 0.12 7.39 -22.76
N VAL A 278 -0.75 6.89 -23.64
CA VAL A 278 -1.83 7.66 -24.25
C VAL A 278 -3.13 7.52 -23.46
N GLY A 279 -3.38 6.37 -22.80
CA GLY A 279 -4.57 6.14 -21.97
C GLY A 279 -4.66 7.12 -20.80
N GLU A 280 -3.55 7.32 -20.09
CA GLU A 280 -3.44 8.28 -18.98
C GLU A 280 -2.21 9.20 -19.16
N PRO A 281 -2.29 10.22 -20.06
CA PRO A 281 -1.15 11.05 -20.40
C PRO A 281 -0.55 11.83 -19.23
N TRP A 282 -1.29 11.98 -18.12
CA TRP A 282 -0.88 12.67 -16.90
C TRP A 282 -0.60 11.72 -15.73
N GLY A 283 -0.72 10.41 -15.94
CA GLY A 283 -0.42 9.40 -14.94
C GLY A 283 1.06 9.38 -14.53
N GLN A 284 1.35 8.74 -13.41
CA GLN A 284 2.71 8.64 -12.87
C GLN A 284 3.64 7.88 -13.82
N ALA A 285 3.20 6.76 -14.40
CA ALA A 285 4.00 6.01 -15.37
C ALA A 285 4.28 6.78 -16.66
N ALA A 286 3.28 7.51 -17.20
CA ALA A 286 3.51 8.40 -18.34
C ALA A 286 4.52 9.50 -18.01
N THR A 287 4.48 10.04 -16.77
CA THR A 287 5.46 11.01 -16.28
C THR A 287 6.87 10.43 -16.24
N ASP A 288 7.03 9.23 -15.67
CA ASP A 288 8.33 8.56 -15.56
C ASP A 288 8.88 8.17 -16.94
N MET A 289 8.02 7.72 -17.86
CA MET A 289 8.37 7.47 -19.25
C MET A 289 8.86 8.74 -19.96
N ILE A 290 8.16 9.87 -19.80
CA ILE A 290 8.55 11.16 -20.39
C ILE A 290 9.91 11.62 -19.84
N ARG A 291 10.23 11.38 -18.56
CA ARG A 291 11.56 11.66 -18.00
C ARG A 291 12.65 10.80 -18.65
N VAL A 292 12.38 9.51 -18.87
CA VAL A 292 13.30 8.62 -19.59
C VAL A 292 13.53 9.08 -21.02
N MET A 293 12.45 9.42 -21.74
CA MET A 293 12.55 9.97 -23.10
C MET A 293 13.34 11.28 -23.13
N LYS A 294 13.13 12.16 -22.14
CA LYS A 294 13.86 13.42 -22.00
C LYS A 294 15.36 13.18 -21.82
N ARG A 295 15.75 12.27 -20.92
CA ARG A 295 17.14 11.85 -20.75
C ARG A 295 17.72 11.36 -22.07
N PHE A 296 17.05 10.41 -22.71
CA PHE A 296 17.51 9.81 -23.96
C PHE A 296 17.70 10.84 -25.08
N VAL A 297 16.74 11.76 -25.23
CA VAL A 297 16.81 12.86 -26.21
C VAL A 297 17.97 13.81 -25.90
N GLN A 298 18.24 14.10 -24.62
CA GLN A 298 19.34 14.97 -24.18
C GLN A 298 20.72 14.31 -24.34
N GLU A 299 20.87 13.05 -23.92
CA GLU A 299 22.13 12.30 -23.98
C GLU A 299 22.52 11.88 -25.40
N GLY A 300 21.54 11.61 -26.26
CA GLY A 300 21.74 11.41 -27.70
C GLY A 300 22.40 12.60 -28.42
N ALA A 301 22.56 13.75 -27.75
CA ALA A 301 23.30 14.91 -28.25
C ALA A 301 24.82 14.81 -28.04
N CYS A 302 25.31 13.93 -27.15
CA CYS A 302 26.73 13.85 -26.77
C CYS A 302 27.55 12.78 -27.52
N THR A 303 26.94 11.96 -28.37
CA THR A 303 27.61 10.79 -28.97
C THR A 303 27.82 10.93 -30.48
N MET A 304 28.66 11.90 -30.88
CA MET A 304 29.25 11.98 -32.23
C MET A 304 30.75 12.27 -32.20
N SER A 305 31.47 11.67 -31.26
CA SER A 305 32.92 11.53 -31.35
C SER A 305 33.38 10.28 -30.62
N GLY A 306 33.82 9.29 -31.38
CA GLY A 306 34.50 8.13 -30.82
C GLY A 306 35.83 8.55 -30.21
N ASP A 307 36.03 8.27 -28.93
CA ASP A 307 37.00 7.27 -28.46
C ASP A 307 36.90 7.13 -26.92
N THR A 308 37.05 5.89 -26.43
CA THR A 308 37.03 5.43 -25.02
C THR A 308 35.74 5.66 -24.21
N THR A 309 35.07 4.55 -23.88
CA THR A 309 33.78 4.45 -23.19
C THR A 309 33.74 5.24 -21.88
N ALA A 310 32.98 6.34 -21.86
CA ALA A 310 32.61 7.00 -20.63
C ALA A 310 31.97 5.97 -19.65
N PRO A 311 32.30 6.02 -18.36
CA PRO A 311 31.71 5.13 -17.36
C PRO A 311 30.18 5.20 -17.41
N ARG A 312 29.52 4.05 -17.59
CA ARG A 312 28.05 3.96 -17.65
C ARG A 312 27.51 3.42 -16.33
N VAL A 313 26.29 3.78 -15.95
CA VAL A 313 25.65 3.23 -14.74
C VAL A 313 25.42 1.72 -14.91
N VAL A 314 25.90 0.93 -13.94
CA VAL A 314 25.72 -0.54 -13.87
C VAL A 314 24.72 -0.95 -12.79
N ASP A 315 24.58 -0.17 -11.73
CA ASP A 315 23.50 -0.28 -10.75
C ASP A 315 23.03 1.12 -10.37
N ASP A 316 21.72 1.29 -10.25
CA ASP A 316 21.08 2.57 -9.90
C ASP A 316 20.01 2.35 -8.84
N TYR A 317 20.22 2.95 -7.67
CA TYR A 317 19.19 3.07 -6.66
C TYR A 317 18.52 4.46 -6.76
N ARG A 318 17.49 4.55 -7.62
CA ARG A 318 16.58 5.70 -7.78
C ARG A 318 17.30 7.06 -8.00
N GLY A 319 18.47 7.05 -8.64
CA GLY A 319 19.31 8.22 -8.90
C GLY A 319 20.08 8.72 -7.68
N VAL A 320 19.95 8.08 -6.52
CA VAL A 320 20.61 8.48 -5.26
C VAL A 320 21.96 7.83 -5.11
N ILE A 321 22.08 6.56 -5.53
CA ILE A 321 23.36 5.86 -5.60
C ILE A 321 23.45 5.26 -6.99
N GLN A 322 24.47 5.67 -7.75
CA GLN A 322 24.79 5.09 -9.04
C GLN A 322 26.19 4.50 -8.99
N LEU A 323 26.30 3.21 -9.26
CA LEU A 323 27.58 2.55 -9.50
C LEU A 323 27.85 2.60 -11.00
N LEU A 324 29.01 3.09 -11.41
CA LEU A 324 29.43 3.14 -12.80
C LEU A 324 30.31 1.94 -13.16
N SER A 325 30.43 1.66 -14.47
CA SER A 325 31.14 0.49 -15.00
C SER A 325 32.63 0.47 -14.73
N ASP A 326 33.24 1.60 -14.37
CA ASP A 326 34.64 1.72 -13.95
C ASP A 326 34.81 1.58 -12.42
N GLY A 327 33.72 1.34 -11.68
CA GLY A 327 33.69 1.27 -10.23
C GLY A 327 33.44 2.60 -9.52
N THR A 328 33.31 3.71 -10.25
CA THR A 328 32.97 5.02 -9.68
C THR A 328 31.58 4.96 -9.04
N VAL A 329 31.45 5.55 -7.85
CA VAL A 329 30.17 5.65 -7.14
C VAL A 329 29.74 7.11 -7.09
N VAL A 330 28.55 7.39 -7.59
CA VAL A 330 27.94 8.72 -7.54
C VAL A 330 26.84 8.70 -6.49
N ARG A 331 26.94 9.58 -5.50
CA ARG A 331 25.92 9.79 -4.47
C ARG A 331 25.26 11.15 -4.67
N SER A 332 23.96 11.14 -4.92
CA SER A 332 23.14 12.36 -4.97
C SER A 332 22.60 12.70 -3.58
N ASP A 333 22.05 13.91 -3.42
CA ASP A 333 21.41 14.31 -2.16
C ASP A 333 20.26 13.33 -1.82
N PRO A 334 20.32 12.61 -0.69
CA PRO A 334 19.28 11.65 -0.31
C PRO A 334 17.92 12.30 -0.03
N SER A 335 17.85 13.64 0.11
CA SER A 335 16.59 14.38 0.22
C SER A 335 15.66 14.15 -0.98
N VAL A 336 16.18 13.75 -2.15
CA VAL A 336 15.35 13.42 -3.32
C VAL A 336 14.46 12.19 -3.11
N LEU A 337 14.74 11.35 -2.12
CA LEU A 337 13.91 10.17 -1.81
C LEU A 337 12.69 10.50 -0.96
N ARG A 338 12.64 11.65 -0.27
CA ARG A 338 11.49 12.08 0.54
C ARG A 338 11.38 13.60 0.66
N PRO A 339 10.16 14.16 0.61
CA PRO A 339 9.96 15.56 0.95
C PRO A 339 10.40 15.84 2.41
N PRO A 340 10.84 17.08 2.71
CA PRO A 340 11.24 17.46 4.06
C PRO A 340 10.04 17.37 5.02
N GLU A 341 10.10 16.45 5.98
CA GLU A 341 9.13 16.34 7.07
C GLU A 341 9.57 17.20 8.27
N HIS A 342 8.59 17.80 8.96
CA HIS A 342 8.85 18.55 10.18
C HIS A 342 8.95 17.60 11.37
N PHE A 343 10.15 17.46 11.92
CA PHE A 343 10.37 16.66 13.11
C PHE A 343 10.42 17.55 14.36
N PRO A 344 9.58 17.31 15.38
CA PRO A 344 9.59 18.11 16.58
C PRO A 344 10.87 17.86 17.38
N ASP A 345 11.42 18.93 17.97
CA ASP A 345 12.48 18.81 18.98
C ASP A 345 11.94 18.11 20.23
N VAL A 346 12.82 17.42 20.97
CA VAL A 346 12.47 16.73 22.22
C VAL A 346 13.11 17.48 23.38
N PRO A 347 12.36 18.34 24.09
CA PRO A 347 12.90 19.07 25.24
C PRO A 347 13.45 18.10 26.29
N GLY A 348 14.63 18.41 26.83
CA GLY A 348 15.21 17.63 27.93
C GLY A 348 16.14 16.49 27.51
N VAL A 349 16.65 16.47 26.27
CA VAL A 349 17.75 15.59 25.85
C VAL A 349 18.92 16.42 25.31
N GLN A 350 20.11 16.22 25.87
CA GLN A 350 21.37 16.75 25.34
C GLN A 350 21.94 15.81 24.30
N TRP A 351 22.61 16.35 23.27
CA TRP A 351 23.34 15.52 22.30
C TRP A 351 24.67 16.15 21.89
N GLN A 352 25.62 15.32 21.45
CA GLN A 352 26.91 15.73 20.93
C GLN A 352 27.48 14.70 19.95
N ASP A 353 28.28 15.16 18.99
CA ASP A 353 28.96 14.30 18.02
C ASP A 353 30.37 13.96 18.49
N VAL A 354 30.75 12.69 18.36
CA VAL A 354 32.05 12.17 18.82
C VAL A 354 32.67 11.31 17.74
N VAL A 355 33.97 11.46 17.52
CA VAL A 355 34.74 10.61 16.58
C VAL A 355 35.11 9.33 17.30
N TYR A 356 34.68 8.18 16.79
CA TYR A 356 35.04 6.88 17.36
C TYR A 356 36.16 6.17 16.60
N ASP A 357 36.34 6.50 15.32
CA ASP A 357 37.45 6.04 14.50
C ASP A 357 38.00 7.19 13.65
N ALA A 358 39.12 7.75 14.09
CA ALA A 358 39.78 8.84 13.38
C ALA A 358 40.46 8.40 12.07
N ALA A 359 40.83 7.12 11.94
CA ALA A 359 41.50 6.61 10.74
C ALA A 359 40.55 6.57 9.54
N HIS A 360 39.27 6.29 9.79
CA HIS A 360 38.22 6.28 8.77
C HIS A 360 37.30 7.51 8.84
N GLY A 361 37.54 8.43 9.77
CA GLY A 361 36.71 9.64 9.96
C GLY A 361 35.30 9.34 10.47
N LEU A 362 35.07 8.18 11.11
CA LEU A 362 33.75 7.74 11.54
C LEU A 362 33.36 8.37 12.87
N LYS A 363 32.11 8.81 12.92
CA LYS A 363 31.52 9.53 14.05
C LYS A 363 30.29 8.81 14.56
N LEU A 364 29.87 9.18 15.76
CA LEU A 364 28.58 8.84 16.30
C LEU A 364 27.99 10.06 17.01
N ARG A 365 26.66 10.12 17.08
CA ARG A 365 25.95 11.10 17.89
C ARG A 365 25.51 10.46 19.19
N MET A 366 25.94 11.03 20.30
CA MET A 366 25.53 10.64 21.64
C MET A 366 24.32 11.45 22.08
N TYR A 367 23.39 10.82 22.78
CA TYR A 367 22.20 11.45 23.37
C TYR A 367 22.12 11.10 24.85
N ARG A 368 21.80 12.08 25.69
CA ARG A 368 21.70 11.94 27.14
C ARG A 368 20.51 12.74 27.69
N PRO A 369 19.63 12.14 28.51
CA PRO A 369 18.56 12.88 29.20
C PRO A 369 19.11 13.96 30.15
N SER A 370 18.51 15.14 30.14
CA SER A 370 18.91 16.32 30.93
C SER A 370 18.47 16.27 32.41
N SER A 371 17.37 15.58 32.73
CA SER A 371 16.91 15.38 34.10
C SER A 371 16.42 13.95 34.31
N LEU A 372 16.90 13.31 35.37
CA LEU A 372 16.37 12.04 35.84
C LEU A 372 15.09 12.33 36.63
N ALA A 373 13.96 11.74 36.24
CA ALA A 373 12.74 11.87 37.03
C ALA A 373 12.99 11.40 38.49
N PRO A 374 12.38 12.01 39.52
CA PRO A 374 12.72 11.78 40.94
C PRO A 374 12.45 10.37 41.49
N ALA A 375 12.04 9.42 40.64
CA ALA A 375 11.65 8.07 41.03
C ALA A 375 12.46 7.01 40.25
N ALA A 376 13.70 6.77 40.68
CA ALA A 376 14.30 5.44 40.87
C ALA A 376 15.83 5.55 40.92
N ALA A 377 16.44 4.91 41.91
CA ALA A 377 17.88 4.77 42.10
C ALA A 377 18.59 3.88 41.03
N ALA A 378 18.10 3.87 39.78
CA ALA A 378 18.62 3.02 38.71
C ALA A 378 19.51 3.80 37.75
N ARG A 379 20.74 3.32 37.55
CA ARG A 379 21.68 3.83 36.54
C ARG A 379 21.11 3.62 35.12
N LEU A 380 21.35 4.58 34.23
CA LEU A 380 20.94 4.63 32.83
C LEU A 380 21.62 3.52 32.01
N PRO A 381 20.87 2.68 31.28
CA PRO A 381 21.48 1.77 30.31
C PRO A 381 22.05 2.55 29.11
N VAL A 382 22.90 1.87 28.33
CA VAL A 382 23.46 2.40 27.08
C VAL A 382 22.85 1.66 25.89
N LEU A 383 22.34 2.37 24.89
CA LEU A 383 21.80 1.81 23.66
C LEU A 383 22.69 2.23 22.48
N VAL A 384 23.41 1.28 21.89
CA VAL A 384 24.17 1.50 20.65
C VAL A 384 23.24 1.22 19.48
N TYR A 385 22.92 2.23 18.68
CA TYR A 385 21.95 2.16 17.59
C TYR A 385 22.63 2.31 16.22
N PHE A 386 22.41 1.33 15.34
CA PHE A 386 22.83 1.37 13.94
C PHE A 386 21.63 1.67 13.04
N HIS A 387 21.77 2.67 12.17
CA HIS A 387 20.68 3.14 11.30
C HIS A 387 20.35 2.17 10.15
N SER A 388 19.14 2.30 9.61
CA SER A 388 18.66 1.57 8.42
C SER A 388 19.27 2.14 7.13
N GLY A 389 19.12 1.43 6.01
CA GLY A 389 19.60 1.90 4.69
C GLY A 389 20.24 0.84 3.80
N GLY A 390 20.01 -0.46 4.05
CA GLY A 390 20.48 -1.55 3.19
C GLY A 390 22.00 -1.64 3.04
N PHE A 391 22.76 -1.14 4.03
CA PHE A 391 24.22 -0.96 4.03
C PHE A 391 24.77 0.09 3.06
N CYS A 392 23.93 0.76 2.28
CA CYS A 392 24.38 1.70 1.26
C CYS A 392 23.84 3.13 1.46
N LEU A 393 22.89 3.37 2.36
CA LEU A 393 22.26 4.67 2.62
C LEU A 393 22.27 5.04 4.11
N GLY A 394 22.14 6.34 4.38
CA GLY A 394 21.87 6.88 5.73
C GLY A 394 23.10 7.48 6.42
N THR A 395 22.82 8.27 7.45
CA THR A 395 23.79 8.78 8.44
C THR A 395 23.01 9.26 9.66
N PHE A 396 23.58 9.23 10.85
CA PHE A 396 22.93 9.76 12.06
C PHE A 396 22.55 11.25 11.94
N GLU A 397 23.17 12.00 11.01
CA GLU A 397 22.89 13.41 10.79
C GLU A 397 21.50 13.64 10.17
N GLN A 398 20.89 12.64 9.53
CA GLN A 398 19.58 12.80 8.93
C GLN A 398 18.48 13.01 9.99
N PRO A 399 17.51 13.92 9.74
CA PRO A 399 16.51 14.30 10.74
C PRO A 399 15.72 13.11 11.31
N ASN A 400 15.35 12.14 10.47
CA ASN A 400 14.56 10.99 10.88
C ASN A 400 15.29 10.08 11.87
N PHE A 401 16.58 9.81 11.66
CA PHE A 401 17.40 9.04 12.61
C PHE A 401 17.69 9.84 13.87
N HIS A 402 17.96 11.14 13.70
CA HIS A 402 18.23 12.03 14.81
C HIS A 402 17.05 12.11 15.78
N THR A 403 15.85 12.33 15.26
CA THR A 403 14.61 12.43 16.04
C THR A 403 14.23 11.10 16.69
N GLY A 404 14.40 9.97 15.98
CA GLY A 404 14.22 8.64 16.59
C GLY A 404 15.11 8.43 17.80
N CYS A 405 16.39 8.85 17.74
CA CYS A 405 17.33 8.71 18.84
C CYS A 405 17.06 9.69 20.00
N LEU A 406 16.61 10.92 19.72
CA LEU A 406 16.13 11.84 20.75
C LEU A 406 14.98 11.22 21.55
N ARG A 407 14.02 10.63 20.82
CA ARG A 407 12.85 9.98 21.41
C ARG A 407 13.23 8.74 22.24
N LEU A 408 14.11 7.89 21.71
CA LEU A 408 14.65 6.74 22.43
C LEU A 408 15.36 7.16 23.72
N ALA A 409 16.22 8.18 23.67
CA ALA A 409 16.94 8.65 24.85
C ALA A 409 15.98 9.16 25.93
N SER A 410 14.94 9.91 25.54
CA SER A 410 13.93 10.46 26.45
C SER A 410 13.02 9.38 27.06
N GLU A 411 12.42 8.52 26.24
CA GLU A 411 11.39 7.59 26.70
C GLU A 411 11.93 6.28 27.29
N LEU A 412 13.13 5.83 26.91
CA LEU A 412 13.83 4.67 27.50
C LEU A 412 14.65 5.01 28.76
N PRO A 413 14.61 6.26 29.23
CA PRO A 413 15.77 6.96 29.82
C PRO A 413 17.11 6.23 29.65
N ALA A 414 17.76 6.42 28.50
CA ALA A 414 19.02 5.74 28.17
C ALA A 414 20.04 6.70 27.55
N VAL A 415 21.33 6.40 27.68
CA VAL A 415 22.36 7.02 26.84
C VAL A 415 22.33 6.32 25.49
N VAL A 416 21.96 7.03 24.43
CA VAL A 416 21.86 6.47 23.07
C VAL A 416 23.06 6.90 22.24
N LEU A 417 23.69 5.97 21.53
CA LEU A 417 24.78 6.24 20.60
C LEU A 417 24.29 5.87 19.20
N SER A 418 24.01 6.86 18.35
CA SER A 418 23.64 6.65 16.95
C SER A 418 24.90 6.69 16.09
N VAL A 419 25.20 5.60 15.40
CA VAL A 419 26.54 5.34 14.85
C VAL A 419 26.55 5.44 13.33
N ASP A 420 27.48 6.22 12.78
CA ASP A 420 27.81 6.14 11.36
C ASP A 420 28.78 4.99 11.11
N TYR A 421 28.54 4.29 10.00
CA TYR A 421 29.37 3.20 9.51
C TYR A 421 29.62 3.38 8.02
N ARG A 422 30.69 2.77 7.52
CA ARG A 422 31.04 2.86 6.10
C ARG A 422 29.98 2.17 5.24
N LEU A 423 29.59 2.85 4.17
CA LEU A 423 28.52 2.41 3.26
C LEU A 423 29.09 1.72 2.02
N GLY A 424 28.38 0.72 1.52
CA GLY A 424 28.58 0.18 0.17
C GLY A 424 27.97 1.12 -0.89
N PRO A 425 28.41 1.04 -2.16
CA PRO A 425 29.36 0.09 -2.73
C PRO A 425 30.85 0.40 -2.51
N GLU A 426 31.22 1.57 -1.98
CA GLU A 426 32.61 1.97 -1.71
C GLU A 426 33.27 1.06 -0.67
N HIS A 427 32.50 0.69 0.36
CA HIS A 427 32.94 -0.13 1.48
C HIS A 427 31.95 -1.26 1.74
N ARG A 428 32.02 -2.27 0.87
CA ARG A 428 31.19 -3.49 0.98
C ARG A 428 31.48 -4.26 2.28
N PRO A 429 30.53 -5.04 2.84
CA PRO A 429 30.80 -5.90 3.98
C PRO A 429 32.03 -6.79 3.75
N PRO A 430 32.88 -6.98 4.78
CA PRO A 430 32.58 -6.81 6.19
C PRO A 430 32.77 -5.39 6.77
N ALA A 431 33.09 -4.36 5.99
CA ALA A 431 33.43 -3.02 6.49
C ALA A 431 32.45 -2.46 7.55
N ALA A 432 31.15 -2.44 7.26
CA ALA A 432 30.15 -1.97 8.22
C ALA A 432 30.10 -2.81 9.51
N ILE A 433 30.32 -4.13 9.42
CA ILE A 433 30.33 -5.03 10.58
C ILE A 433 31.59 -4.80 11.42
N ASP A 434 32.72 -4.53 10.77
CA ASP A 434 33.97 -4.15 11.43
C ASP A 434 33.83 -2.81 12.16
N ASP A 435 33.11 -1.86 11.56
CA ASP A 435 32.80 -0.56 12.18
C ASP A 435 31.93 -0.74 13.42
N ALA A 436 30.88 -1.58 13.34
CA ALA A 436 30.03 -1.91 14.48
C ALA A 436 30.80 -2.55 15.65
N ALA A 437 31.71 -3.48 15.35
CA ALA A 437 32.59 -4.09 16.36
C ALA A 437 33.59 -3.07 16.95
N SER A 438 34.10 -2.17 16.11
CA SER A 438 35.00 -1.09 16.52
C SER A 438 34.29 -0.09 17.43
N THR A 439 33.02 0.21 17.20
CA THR A 439 32.21 1.05 18.09
C THR A 439 32.11 0.46 19.51
N LEU A 440 31.90 -0.85 19.66
CA LEU A 440 31.86 -1.47 20.98
C LEU A 440 33.23 -1.48 21.66
N SER A 441 34.30 -1.67 20.90
CA SER A 441 35.67 -1.57 21.39
C SER A 441 35.99 -0.14 21.86
N TRP A 442 35.55 0.86 21.09
CA TRP A 442 35.64 2.27 21.46
C TRP A 442 34.82 2.59 22.70
N LEU A 443 33.57 2.13 22.79
CA LEU A 443 32.70 2.33 23.95
C LEU A 443 33.35 1.79 25.23
N ARG A 444 33.97 0.59 25.15
CA ARG A 444 34.76 0.03 26.24
C ARG A 444 35.94 0.93 26.63
N ALA A 445 36.69 1.43 25.65
CA ALA A 445 37.83 2.32 25.90
C ALA A 445 37.42 3.66 26.52
N GLN A 446 36.23 4.15 26.18
CA GLN A 446 35.69 5.42 26.68
C GLN A 446 35.04 5.32 28.06
N ALA A 447 34.88 4.11 28.61
CA ALA A 447 34.18 3.86 29.88
C ALA A 447 34.61 4.78 31.03
N ASN A 448 35.89 5.15 31.10
CA ASN A 448 36.43 6.06 32.13
C ASN A 448 36.99 7.37 31.56
N ALA A 449 36.92 7.58 30.24
CA ALA A 449 37.56 8.71 29.57
C ALA A 449 36.54 9.75 29.10
N HIS A 450 35.37 9.32 28.64
CA HIS A 450 34.35 10.23 28.14
C HIS A 450 33.43 10.70 29.28
N PRO A 451 33.20 12.03 29.46
CA PRO A 451 32.46 12.54 30.61
C PRO A 451 31.06 11.96 30.81
N TRP A 452 30.33 11.67 29.73
CA TRP A 452 29.00 11.07 29.86
C TRP A 452 29.03 9.58 30.18
N LEU A 453 30.08 8.85 29.80
CA LEU A 453 30.17 7.40 30.00
C LEU A 453 30.82 7.05 31.34
N ALA A 454 31.72 7.91 31.82
CA ALA A 454 32.35 7.81 33.13
C ALA A 454 31.45 8.28 34.28
N ASP A 455 30.30 8.88 33.97
CA ASP A 455 29.33 9.35 34.96
C ASP A 455 28.73 8.17 35.74
N GLU A 456 28.68 8.28 37.07
CA GLU A 456 28.14 7.22 37.94
C GLU A 456 26.67 6.89 37.65
N SER A 457 25.93 7.79 37.00
CA SER A 457 24.55 7.55 36.56
C SER A 457 24.44 6.60 35.37
N VAL A 458 25.52 6.22 34.67
CA VAL A 458 25.48 5.33 33.49
C VAL A 458 25.92 3.91 33.83
N ASP A 459 25.20 2.89 33.37
CA ASP A 459 25.47 1.48 33.62
C ASP A 459 26.03 0.76 32.39
N LEU A 460 27.35 0.64 32.32
CA LEU A 460 28.04 -0.11 31.26
C LEU A 460 27.91 -1.63 31.38
N ALA A 461 27.31 -2.16 32.47
CA ALA A 461 26.90 -3.56 32.54
C ALA A 461 25.54 -3.81 31.84
N ARG A 462 24.86 -2.74 31.39
CA ARG A 462 23.58 -2.75 30.68
C ARG A 462 23.69 -2.05 29.33
N VAL A 463 24.58 -2.56 28.47
CA VAL A 463 24.67 -2.13 27.07
C VAL A 463 23.75 -2.97 26.19
N PHE A 464 22.92 -2.31 25.39
CA PHE A 464 22.07 -2.94 24.39
C PHE A 464 22.55 -2.54 22.99
N VAL A 465 22.64 -3.51 22.08
CA VAL A 465 23.01 -3.25 20.68
C VAL A 465 21.77 -3.37 19.82
N ALA A 466 21.39 -2.27 19.18
CA ALA A 466 20.14 -2.14 18.47
C ALA A 466 20.36 -1.65 17.04
N GLY A 467 19.39 -1.92 16.19
CA GLY A 467 19.29 -1.27 14.90
C GLY A 467 17.99 -1.61 14.20
N GLU A 468 17.79 -0.99 13.04
CA GLU A 468 16.68 -1.25 12.14
C GLU A 468 17.22 -1.65 10.76
N SER A 469 16.60 -2.61 10.08
CA SER A 469 17.02 -3.05 8.73
C SER A 469 18.49 -3.51 8.71
N SER A 470 19.36 -2.88 7.91
CA SER A 470 20.79 -3.19 7.88
C SER A 470 21.46 -3.01 9.25
N GLY A 471 21.03 -2.05 10.06
CA GLY A 471 21.54 -1.89 11.42
C GLY A 471 21.17 -3.06 12.35
N ALA A 472 20.00 -3.66 12.16
CA ALA A 472 19.61 -4.88 12.88
C ALA A 472 20.41 -6.10 12.40
N ASN A 473 20.72 -6.18 11.10
CA ASN A 473 21.65 -7.18 10.57
C ASN A 473 23.05 -7.03 11.22
N MET A 474 23.56 -5.80 11.34
CA MET A 474 24.83 -5.52 12.03
C MET A 474 24.78 -5.95 13.50
N SER A 475 23.67 -5.69 14.20
CA SER A 475 23.48 -6.14 15.59
C SER A 475 23.58 -7.66 15.72
N HIS A 476 23.01 -8.43 14.78
CA HIS A 476 23.19 -9.88 14.70
C HIS A 476 24.67 -10.27 14.56
N HIS A 477 25.39 -9.72 13.59
CA HIS A 477 26.80 -10.10 13.37
C HIS A 477 27.71 -9.71 14.52
N VAL A 478 27.43 -8.60 15.21
CA VAL A 478 28.11 -8.23 16.45
C VAL A 478 27.82 -9.24 17.56
N ALA A 479 26.58 -9.71 17.69
CA ALA A 479 26.23 -10.78 18.64
C ALA A 479 27.03 -12.05 18.36
N VAL A 480 27.13 -12.45 17.09
CA VAL A 480 27.87 -13.64 16.66
C VAL A 480 29.37 -13.49 16.94
N ARG A 481 29.97 -12.35 16.59
CA ARG A 481 31.39 -12.09 16.86
C ARG A 481 31.70 -12.08 18.35
N HIS A 482 30.84 -11.48 19.16
CA HIS A 482 31.00 -11.47 20.62
C HIS A 482 30.83 -12.88 21.21
N GLY A 483 29.76 -13.58 20.83
CA GLY A 483 29.40 -14.90 21.33
C GLY A 483 30.34 -16.03 20.91
N SER A 484 31.05 -15.86 19.80
CA SER A 484 32.09 -16.79 19.33
C SER A 484 33.49 -16.47 19.85
N GLY A 485 33.66 -15.35 20.57
CA GLY A 485 34.96 -14.88 21.06
C GLY A 485 35.81 -14.13 20.04
N GLN A 486 35.29 -13.85 18.83
CA GLN A 486 35.96 -13.01 17.83
C GLN A 486 36.01 -11.53 18.22
N LEU A 487 35.05 -11.06 19.02
CA LEU A 487 35.02 -9.73 19.63
C LEU A 487 35.08 -9.86 21.15
N VAL A 488 36.21 -9.48 21.75
CA VAL A 488 36.42 -9.60 23.19
C VAL A 488 35.99 -8.33 23.92
N LEU A 489 34.86 -8.41 24.62
CA LEU A 489 34.34 -7.35 25.50
C LEU A 489 34.57 -7.76 26.96
N ALA A 490 35.46 -7.05 27.65
CA ALA A 490 35.78 -7.28 29.05
C ALA A 490 35.17 -6.16 29.92
N PRO A 491 34.99 -6.39 31.25
CA PRO A 491 34.51 -5.38 32.18
C PRO A 491 35.27 -4.04 32.05
N PRO A 492 34.58 -2.89 32.21
CA PRO A 492 33.23 -2.75 32.77
C PRO A 492 32.08 -2.94 31.76
N LEU A 493 32.37 -3.17 30.48
CA LEU A 493 31.35 -3.28 29.44
C LEU A 493 30.76 -4.70 29.38
N ARG A 494 29.43 -4.81 29.49
CA ARG A 494 28.67 -6.04 29.21
C ARG A 494 27.49 -5.75 28.28
N VAL A 495 27.41 -6.49 27.18
CA VAL A 495 26.23 -6.50 26.31
C VAL A 495 25.13 -7.31 26.97
N ALA A 496 24.09 -6.63 27.44
CA ALA A 496 22.94 -7.21 28.14
C ALA A 496 21.85 -7.74 27.20
N GLY A 497 21.83 -7.28 25.94
CA GLY A 497 20.90 -7.80 24.94
C GLY A 497 21.05 -7.14 23.57
N HIS A 498 20.40 -7.75 22.58
CA HIS A 498 20.33 -7.24 21.21
C HIS A 498 18.88 -6.93 20.83
N VAL A 499 18.66 -5.84 20.10
CA VAL A 499 17.34 -5.43 19.59
C VAL A 499 17.40 -5.32 18.07
N LEU A 500 16.70 -6.21 17.38
CA LEU A 500 16.69 -6.30 15.92
C LEU A 500 15.32 -5.90 15.40
N VAL A 501 15.21 -4.69 14.85
CA VAL A 501 13.96 -4.19 14.26
C VAL A 501 13.97 -4.41 12.74
N THR A 502 13.02 -5.20 12.23
CA THR A 502 12.91 -5.57 10.81
C THR A 502 14.27 -5.96 10.19
N PRO A 503 15.01 -6.95 10.75
CA PRO A 503 16.38 -7.22 10.33
C PRO A 503 16.50 -7.54 8.85
N TYR A 504 17.44 -6.87 8.18
CA TYR A 504 17.66 -7.00 6.74
C TYR A 504 18.43 -8.28 6.42
N PHE A 505 17.70 -9.39 6.33
CA PHE A 505 18.22 -10.68 5.88
C PHE A 505 17.78 -10.98 4.44
N GLY A 506 18.58 -11.77 3.74
CA GLY A 506 18.33 -12.19 2.36
C GLY A 506 18.49 -13.69 2.18
N GLY A 507 18.37 -14.11 0.92
CA GLY A 507 18.65 -15.47 0.43
C GLY A 507 18.56 -15.47 -1.09
N ALA A 508 19.23 -16.39 -1.77
CA ALA A 508 19.15 -16.48 -3.22
C ALA A 508 17.72 -16.81 -3.67
N GLU A 509 17.11 -17.80 -3.02
CA GLU A 509 15.71 -18.17 -3.17
C GLU A 509 14.79 -17.15 -2.49
N ARG A 510 13.70 -16.81 -3.17
CA ARG A 510 12.65 -15.94 -2.64
C ARG A 510 11.78 -16.70 -1.64
N THR A 511 11.37 -16.03 -0.57
CA THR A 511 10.25 -16.51 0.23
C THR A 511 8.92 -16.20 -0.49
N ALA A 512 7.80 -16.74 -0.01
CA ALA A 512 6.51 -16.51 -0.65
C ALA A 512 6.13 -15.02 -0.60
N ALA A 513 6.40 -14.35 0.53
CA ALA A 513 6.18 -12.91 0.69
C ALA A 513 7.03 -12.06 -0.28
N GLU A 514 8.26 -12.45 -0.60
CA GLU A 514 9.11 -11.72 -1.54
C GLU A 514 8.80 -12.03 -3.01
N ALA A 515 8.17 -13.18 -3.30
CA ALA A 515 7.75 -13.58 -4.63
C ALA A 515 6.34 -13.08 -4.99
N ALA A 516 5.54 -12.69 -4.00
CA ALA A 516 4.23 -12.12 -4.20
C ALA A 516 4.30 -10.73 -4.85
N GLU A 517 3.24 -10.37 -5.57
CA GLU A 517 3.07 -9.02 -6.12
C GLU A 517 3.15 -7.98 -4.99
N PRO A 518 3.96 -6.90 -5.16
CA PRO A 518 4.07 -5.87 -4.14
C PRO A 518 2.71 -5.27 -3.82
N LEU A 519 2.40 -5.12 -2.53
CA LEU A 519 1.19 -4.43 -2.09
C LEU A 519 1.13 -3.02 -2.70
N ALA A 520 -0.05 -2.58 -3.12
CA ALA A 520 -0.23 -1.23 -3.64
C ALA A 520 0.23 -0.18 -2.59
N GLY A 521 1.22 0.64 -2.93
CA GLY A 521 1.85 1.58 -2.01
C GLY A 521 2.99 1.01 -1.15
N ALA A 522 3.47 -0.20 -1.44
CA ALA A 522 4.60 -0.82 -0.74
C ALA A 522 5.83 0.11 -0.74
N VAL A 523 6.31 0.44 0.46
CA VAL A 523 7.41 1.39 0.66
C VAL A 523 8.78 0.76 0.42
N PHE A 524 8.84 -0.58 0.46
CA PHE A 524 10.04 -1.37 0.21
C PHE A 524 9.67 -2.60 -0.61
N THR A 525 10.31 -2.78 -1.77
CA THR A 525 9.98 -3.82 -2.74
C THR A 525 11.13 -4.82 -2.93
N PRO A 526 10.86 -6.03 -3.48
CA PRO A 526 11.90 -7.00 -3.79
C PRO A 526 13.00 -6.44 -4.69
N ASP A 527 12.67 -5.61 -5.67
CA ASP A 527 13.65 -4.97 -6.57
C ASP A 527 14.52 -3.93 -5.86
N MET A 528 13.93 -3.17 -4.94
CA MET A 528 14.69 -2.26 -4.08
C MET A 528 15.68 -3.04 -3.22
N SER A 529 15.24 -4.14 -2.60
CA SER A 529 16.10 -5.01 -1.81
C SER A 529 17.23 -5.61 -2.66
N ASP A 530 16.93 -6.11 -3.86
CA ASP A 530 17.94 -6.69 -4.75
C ASP A 530 18.99 -5.68 -5.16
N THR A 531 18.56 -4.47 -5.50
CA THR A 531 19.47 -3.39 -5.86
C THR A 531 20.37 -3.02 -4.68
N MET A 532 19.81 -2.89 -3.48
CA MET A 532 20.61 -2.65 -2.27
C MET A 532 21.59 -3.81 -2.00
N TRP A 533 21.18 -5.07 -2.19
CA TRP A 533 22.09 -6.21 -2.02
C TRP A 533 23.20 -6.23 -3.08
N ARG A 534 22.94 -5.89 -4.34
CA ARG A 534 23.96 -5.79 -5.39
C ARG A 534 24.95 -4.65 -5.13
N LEU A 535 24.47 -3.51 -4.62
CA LEU A 535 25.33 -2.39 -4.22
C LEU A 535 26.17 -2.74 -2.99
N SER A 536 25.64 -3.53 -2.06
CA SER A 536 26.28 -3.77 -0.77
C SER A 536 27.17 -5.00 -0.73
N LEU A 537 26.75 -6.17 -1.24
CA LEU A 537 27.52 -7.42 -1.13
C LEU A 537 28.78 -7.41 -2.01
N PRO A 538 29.84 -8.19 -1.70
CA PRO A 538 31.00 -8.31 -2.59
C PRO A 538 30.62 -8.61 -4.05
N ALA A 539 31.36 -8.07 -5.01
CA ALA A 539 31.06 -8.26 -6.43
C ALA A 539 31.01 -9.77 -6.79
N GLY A 540 29.93 -10.20 -7.44
CA GLY A 540 29.68 -11.61 -7.79
C GLY A 540 29.11 -12.47 -6.65
N ALA A 541 28.95 -11.94 -5.44
CA ALA A 541 28.27 -12.65 -4.36
C ALA A 541 26.75 -12.66 -4.59
N THR A 542 26.12 -13.75 -4.17
CA THR A 542 24.66 -13.88 -4.14
C THR A 542 24.11 -13.49 -2.77
N ARG A 543 22.79 -13.41 -2.65
CA ARG A 543 22.11 -13.14 -1.37
C ARG A 543 22.21 -14.28 -0.35
N ASP A 544 22.83 -15.41 -0.70
CA ASP A 544 23.24 -16.45 0.24
C ASP A 544 24.60 -16.19 0.89
N HIS A 545 25.24 -15.06 0.58
CA HIS A 545 26.43 -14.62 1.29
C HIS A 545 26.15 -14.54 2.81
N PRO A 546 27.07 -14.95 3.69
CA PRO A 546 26.80 -15.06 5.14
C PRO A 546 26.35 -13.77 5.83
N VAL A 547 26.71 -12.61 5.26
CA VAL A 547 26.23 -11.31 5.74
C VAL A 547 24.73 -11.14 5.51
N ALA A 548 24.21 -11.59 4.37
CA ALA A 548 22.80 -11.48 4.00
C ALA A 548 21.97 -12.64 4.57
N ASN A 549 22.43 -13.88 4.43
CA ASN A 549 21.71 -15.07 4.87
C ASN A 549 22.41 -15.72 6.07
N PRO A 550 21.96 -15.48 7.33
CA PRO A 550 22.62 -16.03 8.52
C PRO A 550 22.56 -17.56 8.61
N PHE A 551 21.75 -18.21 7.78
CA PHE A 551 21.62 -19.67 7.70
C PHE A 551 21.86 -20.20 6.28
N GLY A 552 22.54 -19.42 5.44
CA GLY A 552 22.90 -19.82 4.09
C GLY A 552 23.97 -20.93 4.09
N PRO A 553 24.21 -21.57 2.94
CA PRO A 553 25.16 -22.69 2.83
C PRO A 553 26.60 -22.34 3.26
N GLY A 554 26.99 -21.07 3.17
CA GLY A 554 28.30 -20.58 3.59
C GLY A 554 28.35 -20.01 5.02
N SER A 555 27.24 -20.01 5.75
CA SER A 555 27.13 -19.34 7.04
C SER A 555 27.63 -20.22 8.19
N PRO A 556 28.31 -19.64 9.19
CA PRO A 556 28.82 -20.41 10.32
C PRO A 556 27.66 -20.94 11.19
N PRO A 557 27.81 -22.13 11.81
CA PRO A 557 26.81 -22.66 12.71
C PRO A 557 26.65 -21.76 13.95
N LEU A 558 25.40 -21.52 14.37
CA LEU A 558 25.07 -20.63 15.48
C LEU A 558 24.81 -21.38 16.79
N GLU A 559 24.63 -22.71 16.74
CA GLU A 559 24.48 -23.59 17.89
C GLU A 559 25.58 -23.39 18.94
N PRO A 560 26.89 -23.36 18.61
CA PRO A 560 27.94 -23.17 19.61
C PRO A 560 28.11 -21.71 20.07
N VAL A 561 27.46 -20.75 19.41
CA VAL A 561 27.65 -19.31 19.68
C VAL A 561 26.81 -18.88 20.88
N ALA A 562 27.42 -18.23 21.87
CA ALA A 562 26.67 -17.71 23.02
C ALA A 562 25.92 -16.41 22.66
N PHE A 563 24.59 -16.41 22.75
CA PHE A 563 23.78 -15.21 22.52
C PHE A 563 23.30 -14.61 23.85
N PRO A 564 23.53 -13.31 24.11
CA PRO A 564 22.71 -12.55 25.06
C PRO A 564 21.22 -12.58 24.62
N PRO A 565 20.27 -12.23 25.50
CA PRO A 565 18.87 -12.04 25.12
C PRO A 565 18.73 -11.24 23.82
N VAL A 566 17.87 -11.69 22.91
CA VAL A 566 17.61 -11.04 21.62
C VAL A 566 16.13 -10.73 21.49
N LEU A 567 15.79 -9.46 21.36
CA LEU A 567 14.47 -9.01 20.93
C LEU A 567 14.48 -8.89 19.39
N VAL A 568 13.62 -9.64 18.72
CA VAL A 568 13.39 -9.57 17.27
C VAL A 568 12.01 -8.96 17.04
N VAL A 569 11.96 -7.86 16.30
CA VAL A 569 10.71 -7.20 15.93
C VAL A 569 10.49 -7.36 14.42
N SER A 570 9.42 -8.04 14.03
CA SER A 570 8.98 -8.17 12.65
C SER A 570 7.86 -7.17 12.35
N ALA A 571 7.80 -6.69 11.12
CA ALA A 571 6.72 -5.86 10.60
C ALA A 571 5.89 -6.73 9.64
N GLY A 572 4.57 -6.80 9.81
CA GLY A 572 3.74 -7.79 9.11
C GLY A 572 3.56 -7.53 7.61
N ARG A 573 3.67 -6.27 7.17
CA ARG A 573 3.62 -5.87 5.75
C ARG A 573 5.01 -5.79 5.10
N ASP A 574 6.07 -6.15 5.82
CA ASP A 574 7.43 -6.16 5.31
C ASP A 574 7.65 -7.38 4.39
N ILE A 575 8.22 -7.17 3.20
CA ILE A 575 8.57 -8.27 2.29
C ILE A 575 9.53 -9.27 2.94
N LEU A 576 10.30 -8.86 3.95
CA LEU A 576 11.24 -9.70 4.68
C LEU A 576 10.62 -10.40 5.89
N HIS A 577 9.33 -10.19 6.17
CA HIS A 577 8.62 -10.70 7.34
C HIS A 577 8.90 -12.19 7.60
N GLU A 578 8.75 -13.03 6.57
CA GLU A 578 8.98 -14.47 6.68
C GLU A 578 10.43 -14.82 7.01
N ARG A 579 11.40 -14.07 6.49
CA ARG A 579 12.82 -14.25 6.83
C ARG A 579 13.08 -13.90 8.29
N VAL A 580 12.45 -12.83 8.80
CA VAL A 580 12.57 -12.41 10.20
C VAL A 580 11.95 -13.45 11.13
N LEU A 581 10.77 -13.97 10.80
CA LEU A 581 10.12 -15.05 11.56
C LEU A 581 10.98 -16.31 11.57
N GLY A 582 11.43 -16.76 10.40
CA GLY A 582 12.28 -17.95 10.26
C GLY A 582 13.59 -17.80 11.03
N TYR A 583 14.15 -16.60 11.10
CA TYR A 583 15.33 -16.32 11.92
C TYR A 583 15.07 -16.46 13.42
N ALA A 584 13.98 -15.87 13.92
CA ALA A 584 13.62 -15.98 15.33
C ALA A 584 13.36 -17.43 15.77
N VAL A 585 12.59 -18.17 14.97
CA VAL A 585 12.27 -19.59 15.23
C VAL A 585 13.53 -20.44 15.27
N ARG A 586 14.44 -20.32 14.28
CA ARG A 586 15.67 -21.11 14.25
C ARG A 586 16.58 -20.83 15.44
N LEU A 587 16.70 -19.58 15.87
CA LEU A 587 17.49 -19.26 17.07
C LEU A 587 16.89 -19.86 18.34
N GLU A 588 15.57 -19.85 18.48
CA GLU A 588 14.90 -20.47 19.62
C GLU A 588 15.02 -22.00 19.61
N GLU A 589 14.91 -22.64 18.44
CA GLU A 589 15.16 -24.08 18.27
C GLU A 589 16.59 -24.47 18.71
N MET A 590 17.55 -23.57 18.52
CA MET A 590 18.93 -23.69 19.02
C MET A 590 19.08 -23.35 20.52
N GLY A 591 17.97 -23.09 21.22
CA GLY A 591 17.94 -22.75 22.65
C GLY A 591 18.45 -21.36 22.99
N LYS A 592 18.48 -20.42 22.03
CA LYS A 592 18.89 -19.03 22.31
C LYS A 592 17.74 -18.25 22.96
N PRO A 593 18.03 -17.31 23.88
CA PRO A 593 17.01 -16.49 24.53
C PRO A 593 16.45 -15.44 23.57
N VAL A 594 15.37 -15.78 22.85
CA VAL A 594 14.75 -14.91 21.84
C VAL A 594 13.35 -14.48 22.27
N GLU A 595 13.06 -13.19 22.12
CA GLU A 595 11.72 -12.61 22.22
C GLU A 595 11.31 -12.11 20.83
N LEU A 596 10.24 -12.66 20.26
CA LEU A 596 9.71 -12.22 18.97
C LEU A 596 8.46 -11.35 19.19
N VAL A 597 8.43 -10.19 18.54
CA VAL A 597 7.27 -9.30 18.47
C VAL A 597 6.94 -9.04 17.01
N VAL A 598 5.66 -9.17 16.64
CA VAL A 598 5.18 -8.86 15.29
C VAL A 598 4.27 -7.64 15.37
N LEU A 599 4.56 -6.63 14.57
CA LEU A 599 3.73 -5.45 14.37
C LEU A 599 3.04 -5.58 13.00
N GLU A 600 1.88 -6.23 12.99
CA GLU A 600 1.23 -6.74 11.76
C GLU A 600 1.01 -5.67 10.69
N GLU A 601 0.60 -4.46 11.08
CA GLU A 601 0.22 -3.39 10.15
C GLU A 601 1.39 -2.50 9.70
N GLN A 602 2.63 -2.85 10.02
CA GLN A 602 3.79 -2.02 9.72
C GLN A 602 4.54 -2.52 8.48
N ASP A 603 5.10 -1.61 7.69
CA ASP A 603 6.05 -1.95 6.60
C ASP A 603 7.51 -1.87 7.06
N HIS A 604 8.42 -2.27 6.17
CA HIS A 604 9.85 -2.20 6.39
C HIS A 604 10.31 -0.82 6.88
N ALA A 605 11.23 -0.84 7.86
CA ALA A 605 11.84 0.34 8.46
C ALA A 605 10.86 1.41 8.97
N PHE A 606 9.68 1.02 9.49
CA PHE A 606 8.64 1.96 9.93
C PHE A 606 9.12 2.94 11.02
N PHE A 607 10.08 2.58 11.88
CA PHE A 607 10.53 3.44 12.96
C PHE A 607 11.33 4.63 12.44
N SER A 608 12.27 4.41 11.52
CA SER A 608 13.00 5.50 10.85
C SER A 608 12.17 6.26 9.81
N ARG A 609 10.98 5.77 9.44
CA ARG A 609 10.03 6.50 8.59
C ARG A 609 9.08 7.39 9.38
N GLN A 610 8.54 6.87 10.48
CA GLN A 610 7.51 7.53 11.25
C GLN A 610 7.83 7.43 12.74
N ALA A 611 8.92 8.09 13.16
CA ALA A 611 9.45 8.02 14.52
C ALA A 611 8.45 8.48 15.62
N TRP A 612 7.38 9.18 15.25
CA TRP A 612 6.30 9.65 16.13
C TRP A 612 4.97 8.92 15.95
N SER A 613 4.93 7.85 15.14
CA SER A 613 3.74 7.03 14.97
C SER A 613 3.37 6.28 16.26
N GLN A 614 2.14 5.76 16.28
CA GLN A 614 1.70 4.84 17.33
C GLN A 614 2.55 3.57 17.36
N ALA A 615 2.93 3.04 16.19
CA ALA A 615 3.79 1.86 16.10
C ALA A 615 5.20 2.13 16.64
N ALA A 616 5.78 3.30 16.37
CA ALA A 616 7.04 3.72 16.99
C ALA A 616 6.93 3.84 18.52
N SER A 617 5.78 4.31 19.02
CA SER A 617 5.51 4.35 20.46
C SER A 617 5.47 2.94 21.07
N GLU A 618 4.84 1.99 20.37
CA GLU A 618 4.77 0.60 20.82
C GLU A 618 6.14 -0.09 20.78
N LEU A 619 6.92 0.13 19.71
CA LEU A 619 8.31 -0.34 19.64
C LEU A 619 9.13 0.17 20.83
N ILE A 620 9.04 1.46 21.17
CA ILE A 620 9.75 2.03 22.32
C ILE A 620 9.31 1.36 23.63
N ARG A 621 8.01 1.08 23.82
CA ARG A 621 7.53 0.35 25.01
C ARG A 621 8.09 -1.06 25.08
N VAL A 622 8.11 -1.79 23.97
CA VAL A 622 8.68 -3.14 23.87
C VAL A 622 10.18 -3.12 24.21
N VAL A 623 10.93 -2.18 23.63
CA VAL A 623 12.37 -2.01 23.93
C VAL A 623 12.59 -1.60 25.40
N LYS A 624 11.71 -0.76 25.96
CA LYS A 624 11.76 -0.38 27.38
C LYS A 624 11.54 -1.58 28.30
N ARG A 625 10.52 -2.40 28.01
CA ARG A 625 10.25 -3.64 28.75
C ARG A 625 11.46 -4.57 28.71
N PHE A 626 11.97 -4.82 27.50
CA PHE A 626 13.11 -5.70 27.28
C PHE A 626 14.36 -5.20 28.02
N SER A 627 14.65 -3.90 27.97
CA SER A 627 15.84 -3.33 28.59
C SER A 627 15.78 -3.22 30.12
N LEU A 628 14.57 -3.12 30.71
CA LEU A 628 14.37 -3.04 32.16
C LEU A 628 14.29 -4.42 32.85
N GLY A 629 14.20 -5.52 32.12
CA GLY A 629 14.23 -6.87 32.69
C GLY A 629 13.03 -7.21 33.58
N THR A 630 11.87 -6.58 33.36
CA THR A 630 10.63 -6.79 34.12
C THR A 630 9.96 -8.13 33.77
N PHE A 631 10.69 -9.22 34.02
CA PHE A 631 10.34 -10.59 33.69
C PHE A 631 10.07 -11.38 34.98
N ALA A 632 8.91 -11.10 35.59
CA ALA A 632 8.33 -11.99 36.58
C ALA A 632 6.94 -12.40 36.05
N LEU A 633 6.81 -13.67 35.67
CA LEU A 633 5.55 -14.39 35.47
C LEU A 633 4.65 -13.93 34.29
N ILE A 634 5.13 -13.90 33.05
CA ILE A 634 4.34 -14.29 31.85
C ILE A 634 5.33 -14.85 30.82
N SER A 635 5.74 -16.12 30.98
CA SER A 635 6.24 -16.93 29.87
C SER A 635 5.40 -18.19 29.82
N LEU A 636 4.13 -18.04 29.44
CA LEU A 636 3.31 -19.19 29.05
C LEU A 636 2.04 -18.83 28.26
N PHE A 637 2.01 -17.77 27.43
CA PHE A 637 0.89 -17.56 26.49
C PHE A 637 1.37 -16.78 25.27
N LEU A 638 1.99 -17.51 24.32
CA LEU A 638 2.11 -17.18 22.89
C LEU A 638 2.89 -18.27 22.13
N PHE A 639 3.48 -19.24 22.83
CA PHE A 639 4.35 -20.27 22.23
C PHE A 639 3.72 -21.66 22.00
N HIS A 640 2.39 -21.81 22.07
CA HIS A 640 1.75 -23.12 21.98
C HIS A 640 1.11 -23.48 20.62
N ARG A 641 1.37 -22.73 19.55
CA ARG A 641 0.82 -23.06 18.22
C ARG A 641 1.78 -23.75 17.25
N TYR A 642 3.04 -24.02 17.64
CA TYR A 642 4.03 -24.68 16.76
C TYR A 642 4.68 -25.94 17.35
N ARG A 643 4.17 -26.50 18.46
CA ARG A 643 4.69 -27.75 19.07
C ARG A 643 3.79 -28.98 18.94
N SER A 644 2.82 -28.97 18.03
CA SER A 644 2.01 -30.14 17.70
C SER A 644 2.48 -30.79 16.39
N THR A 645 3.65 -31.43 16.41
CA THR A 645 3.95 -32.50 15.47
C THR A 645 4.59 -33.66 16.21
N THR A 646 3.96 -34.83 16.06
CA THR A 646 4.58 -36.15 16.24
C THR A 646 5.91 -36.25 15.49
N PRO A 647 6.80 -37.21 15.85
CA PRO A 647 8.16 -37.27 15.36
C PRO A 647 8.21 -37.32 13.82
N ILE A 648 9.04 -36.48 13.22
CA ILE A 648 9.32 -36.47 11.79
C ILE A 648 10.24 -37.66 11.50
N ASP A 649 9.68 -38.73 10.93
CA ASP A 649 10.45 -39.67 10.12
C ASP A 649 10.89 -38.97 8.81
N PRO A 650 12.04 -39.35 8.21
CA PRO A 650 12.61 -38.64 7.06
C PRO A 650 11.66 -38.66 5.86
N PRO A 651 11.66 -37.62 5.01
CA PRO A 651 10.60 -37.35 4.08
C PRO A 651 10.48 -38.45 3.02
N ALA A 652 9.32 -39.10 2.99
CA ALA A 652 8.86 -39.81 1.82
C ALA A 652 8.51 -38.79 0.72
N MET A 653 8.94 -39.12 -0.49
CA MET A 653 8.75 -38.37 -1.73
C MET A 653 7.28 -38.02 -2.02
N LEU A 654 7.08 -36.79 -2.52
CA LEU A 654 6.03 -36.31 -3.44
C LEU A 654 4.55 -36.53 -3.04
N GLY A 655 3.87 -35.41 -2.74
CA GLY A 655 2.42 -35.25 -2.87
C GLY A 655 2.07 -33.78 -3.10
N ASP A 656 1.44 -33.48 -4.23
CA ASP A 656 0.99 -32.15 -4.67
C ASP A 656 0.27 -31.35 -3.57
N THR A 657 0.74 -30.15 -3.25
CA THR A 657 -0.06 -29.13 -2.55
C THR A 657 -0.34 -28.01 -3.54
N ALA A 658 -1.57 -27.97 -4.05
CA ALA A 658 -2.05 -26.88 -4.90
C ALA A 658 -1.89 -25.53 -4.18
N ALA A 659 -1.61 -24.46 -4.95
CA ALA A 659 -1.52 -23.11 -4.43
C ALA A 659 -2.81 -22.73 -3.63
N PRO A 660 -2.69 -21.92 -2.56
CA PRO A 660 -3.86 -21.41 -1.85
C PRO A 660 -4.81 -20.72 -2.83
N HIS A 661 -6.05 -21.19 -2.86
CA HIS A 661 -7.09 -20.64 -3.72
C HIS A 661 -8.17 -20.00 -2.86
N VAL A 662 -8.93 -19.07 -3.45
CA VAL A 662 -10.01 -18.38 -2.75
C VAL A 662 -11.13 -19.38 -2.41
N VAL A 663 -11.46 -19.48 -1.12
CA VAL A 663 -12.56 -20.29 -0.59
C VAL A 663 -13.81 -19.45 -0.39
N GLU A 664 -13.67 -18.22 0.09
CA GLU A 664 -14.76 -17.23 0.13
C GLU A 664 -14.25 -15.92 -0.46
N ASP A 665 -15.06 -15.29 -1.32
CA ASP A 665 -14.79 -13.97 -1.89
C ASP A 665 -15.99 -13.05 -1.64
N LEU A 666 -15.88 -12.17 -0.65
CA LEU A 666 -16.90 -11.17 -0.39
C LEU A 666 -16.60 -9.94 -1.26
N LEU A 667 -17.09 -9.97 -2.50
CA LEU A 667 -17.04 -8.83 -3.45
C LEU A 667 -15.63 -8.26 -3.66
N GLY A 668 -14.57 -9.05 -3.50
CA GLY A 668 -13.17 -8.61 -3.54
C GLY A 668 -12.71 -7.82 -2.31
N LEU A 669 -13.61 -7.48 -1.38
CA LEU A 669 -13.30 -6.78 -0.13
C LEU A 669 -12.66 -7.69 0.90
N VAL A 670 -13.11 -8.94 1.01
CA VAL A 670 -12.55 -9.93 1.93
C VAL A 670 -12.47 -11.25 1.21
N ARG A 671 -11.26 -11.76 0.98
CA ARG A 671 -11.02 -13.07 0.38
C ARG A 671 -10.38 -13.99 1.41
N LEU A 672 -11.07 -15.07 1.77
CA LEU A 672 -10.52 -16.15 2.60
C LEU A 672 -9.91 -17.20 1.68
N LEU A 673 -8.64 -17.53 1.85
CA LEU A 673 -7.95 -18.56 1.06
C LEU A 673 -8.01 -19.92 1.76
N SER A 674 -7.72 -20.98 1.00
CA SER A 674 -7.82 -22.38 1.44
C SER A 674 -6.84 -22.76 2.55
N ASP A 675 -5.77 -21.98 2.75
CA ASP A 675 -4.83 -22.11 3.86
C ASP A 675 -5.26 -21.32 5.12
N GLY A 676 -6.39 -20.63 5.07
CA GLY A 676 -6.92 -19.81 6.16
C GLY A 676 -6.43 -18.36 6.16
N SER A 677 -5.58 -17.95 5.21
CA SER A 677 -5.17 -16.55 5.06
C SER A 677 -6.34 -15.69 4.55
N VAL A 678 -6.33 -14.41 4.92
CA VAL A 678 -7.38 -13.45 4.57
C VAL A 678 -6.76 -12.27 3.85
N VAL A 679 -7.29 -11.93 2.69
CA VAL A 679 -6.89 -10.76 1.90
C VAL A 679 -8.01 -9.74 1.95
N ARG A 680 -7.71 -8.55 2.49
CA ARG A 680 -8.66 -7.42 2.52
C ARG A 680 -8.39 -6.45 1.37
N GLY A 681 -9.39 -6.26 0.51
CA GLY A 681 -9.38 -5.24 -0.54
C GLY A 681 -9.72 -3.85 0.02
N GLY A 682 -9.33 -2.79 -0.70
CA GLY A 682 -9.74 -1.43 -0.34
C GLY A 682 -11.24 -1.20 -0.55
N GLU A 683 -11.85 -0.30 0.20
CA GLU A 683 -13.30 -0.03 0.11
C GLU A 683 -13.78 0.37 -1.30
N ALA A 684 -12.89 0.96 -2.11
CA ALA A 684 -13.13 1.28 -3.53
C ALA A 684 -13.46 0.05 -4.40
N VAL A 685 -13.19 -1.17 -3.92
CA VAL A 685 -13.52 -2.42 -4.62
C VAL A 685 -15.02 -2.74 -4.55
N ALA A 686 -15.74 -2.26 -3.53
CA ALA A 686 -17.19 -2.51 -3.39
C ALA A 686 -18.10 -1.37 -3.85
N THR A 687 -17.60 -0.14 -3.94
CA THR A 687 -18.40 1.02 -4.31
C THR A 687 -18.14 1.42 -5.76
N LYS A 688 -19.14 1.23 -6.63
CA LYS A 688 -19.17 1.82 -7.98
C LYS A 688 -19.50 3.33 -7.97
N ALA A 689 -19.64 3.93 -6.80
CA ALA A 689 -19.98 5.33 -6.62
C ALA A 689 -18.99 5.96 -5.63
N GLU A 690 -18.50 7.15 -5.95
CA GLU A 690 -17.76 7.95 -4.98
C GLU A 690 -18.66 8.27 -3.77
N PRO A 691 -18.16 8.18 -2.53
CA PRO A 691 -18.92 8.62 -1.38
C PRO A 691 -19.23 10.10 -1.53
N SER A 692 -20.52 10.45 -1.63
CA SER A 692 -20.95 11.85 -1.57
C SER A 692 -20.35 12.50 -0.32
N PRO A 693 -19.67 13.67 -0.44
CA PRO A 693 -19.17 14.38 0.72
C PRO A 693 -20.33 14.64 1.67
N SER A 694 -20.30 13.98 2.83
CA SER A 694 -21.35 14.17 3.82
C SER A 694 -21.18 15.56 4.44
N PRO A 695 -22.25 16.35 4.56
CA PRO A 695 -22.16 17.69 5.10
C PRO A 695 -21.67 17.64 6.55
N ASP A 696 -20.75 18.52 6.92
CA ASP A 696 -20.34 18.70 8.32
C ASP A 696 -21.57 19.00 9.17
N VAL A 697 -21.75 18.29 10.30
CA VAL A 697 -22.83 18.58 11.26
C VAL A 697 -22.33 19.67 12.21
N PRO A 698 -22.85 20.91 12.13
CA PRO A 698 -22.31 21.99 12.93
C PRO A 698 -22.50 21.73 14.42
N GLY A 699 -21.43 21.95 15.18
CA GLY A 699 -21.47 21.88 16.63
C GLY A 699 -21.26 20.48 17.23
N VAL A 700 -20.84 19.48 16.47
CA VAL A 700 -20.34 18.20 17.00
C VAL A 700 -18.82 18.16 16.92
N GLN A 701 -18.17 17.88 18.04
CA GLN A 701 -16.73 17.64 18.12
C GLN A 701 -16.48 16.14 18.20
N TRP A 702 -15.40 15.64 17.62
CA TRP A 702 -15.01 14.25 17.78
C TRP A 702 -13.51 14.08 18.00
N LYS A 703 -13.13 12.97 18.64
CA LYS A 703 -11.74 12.54 18.83
C LYS A 703 -11.66 11.04 19.05
N ASP A 704 -10.48 10.48 18.83
CA ASP A 704 -10.23 9.05 19.06
C ASP A 704 -9.54 8.84 20.42
N ALA A 705 -9.91 7.75 21.09
CA ALA A 705 -9.26 7.23 22.29
C ALA A 705 -8.93 5.75 22.12
N VAL A 706 -7.93 5.26 22.85
CA VAL A 706 -7.56 3.84 22.87
C VAL A 706 -8.19 3.20 24.10
N TYR A 707 -8.98 2.15 23.90
CA TYR A 707 -9.60 1.41 25.01
C TYR A 707 -8.89 0.09 25.31
N ASP A 708 -8.18 -0.49 24.34
CA ASP A 708 -7.28 -1.63 24.52
C ASP A 708 -6.00 -1.42 23.70
N ALA A 709 -4.92 -1.03 24.38
CA ALA A 709 -3.64 -0.77 23.72
C ALA A 709 -2.96 -2.06 23.21
N ALA A 710 -3.17 -3.20 23.88
CA ALA A 710 -2.52 -4.46 23.52
C ALA A 710 -3.05 -5.03 22.21
N ARG A 711 -4.34 -4.79 21.92
CA ARG A 711 -5.00 -5.18 20.66
C ARG A 711 -5.14 -4.03 19.66
N GLY A 712 -4.66 -2.83 20.01
CA GLY A 712 -4.79 -1.64 19.17
C GLY A 712 -6.22 -1.13 19.00
N LEU A 713 -7.16 -1.52 19.87
CA LEU A 713 -8.58 -1.21 19.73
C LEU A 713 -8.88 0.22 20.21
N LYS A 714 -9.62 0.94 19.36
CA LYS A 714 -9.93 2.35 19.50
C LYS A 714 -11.43 2.59 19.59
N VAL A 715 -11.77 3.73 20.13
CA VAL A 715 -13.13 4.27 20.16
C VAL A 715 -13.09 5.71 19.68
N ARG A 716 -14.03 6.11 18.82
CA ARG A 716 -14.24 7.51 18.46
C ARG A 716 -15.37 8.08 19.31
N LEU A 717 -15.06 9.16 20.02
CA LEU A 717 -15.98 9.90 20.85
C LEU A 717 -16.55 11.06 20.04
N TYR A 718 -17.87 11.19 19.99
CA TYR A 718 -18.57 12.36 19.48
C TYR A 718 -19.24 13.09 20.65
N ARG A 719 -19.01 14.41 20.72
CA ARG A 719 -19.54 15.30 21.75
C ARG A 719 -20.26 16.48 21.09
N PRO A 720 -21.57 16.66 21.34
CA PRO A 720 -22.26 17.86 20.90
C PRO A 720 -21.80 19.08 21.71
N SER A 721 -21.91 20.27 21.11
CA SER A 721 -21.59 21.54 21.77
C SER A 721 -22.40 21.70 23.06
N PRO A 722 -21.82 22.27 24.15
CA PRO A 722 -22.52 22.39 25.42
C PRO A 722 -23.83 23.16 25.26
N ALA A 723 -24.96 22.54 25.63
CA ALA A 723 -26.20 23.28 25.82
C ALA A 723 -26.01 24.22 27.03
N ALA A 724 -26.56 25.43 26.95
CA ALA A 724 -26.59 26.39 28.06
C ALA A 724 -27.40 25.82 29.24
N GLY A 725 -26.77 25.00 30.09
CA GLY A 725 -27.48 24.29 31.16
C GLY A 725 -26.71 23.29 32.03
N GLY A 726 -25.47 22.91 31.68
CA GLY A 726 -24.58 22.14 32.59
C GLY A 726 -25.03 20.71 32.97
N SER A 727 -26.04 20.14 32.31
CA SER A 727 -26.49 18.76 32.57
C SER A 727 -25.61 17.73 31.84
N LYS A 728 -25.29 16.62 32.53
CA LYS A 728 -24.65 15.44 31.92
C LYS A 728 -25.53 14.83 30.82
N LEU A 729 -24.90 14.22 29.82
CA LEU A 729 -25.49 13.64 28.61
C LEU A 729 -25.52 12.11 28.69
N PRO A 730 -26.56 11.44 28.16
CA PRO A 730 -26.54 9.98 28.01
C PRO A 730 -25.37 9.52 27.14
N VAL A 731 -24.91 8.29 27.37
CA VAL A 731 -23.80 7.67 26.62
C VAL A 731 -24.37 6.62 25.68
N LEU A 732 -24.15 6.76 24.37
CA LEU A 732 -24.51 5.77 23.35
C LEU A 732 -23.25 5.06 22.87
N VAL A 733 -23.09 3.79 23.23
CA VAL A 733 -22.02 2.93 22.73
C VAL A 733 -22.48 2.32 21.42
N HIS A 734 -21.87 2.72 20.31
CA HIS A 734 -22.24 2.31 18.96
C HIS A 734 -21.23 1.33 18.35
N PHE A 735 -21.73 0.19 17.87
CA PHE A 735 -20.95 -0.79 17.13
C PHE A 735 -21.31 -0.75 15.64
N HIS A 736 -20.31 -0.67 14.76
CA HIS A 736 -20.51 -0.66 13.32
C HIS A 736 -20.99 -2.02 12.79
N GLY A 737 -21.63 -2.02 11.63
CA GLY A 737 -22.12 -3.22 10.94
C GLY A 737 -21.05 -3.92 10.10
N GLY A 738 -21.48 -4.58 9.00
CA GLY A 738 -20.57 -5.26 8.07
C GLY A 738 -20.43 -6.76 8.27
N GLY A 739 -21.42 -7.42 8.92
CA GLY A 739 -21.44 -8.88 9.08
C GLY A 739 -20.23 -9.44 9.86
N TYR A 740 -19.66 -8.66 10.79
CA TYR A 740 -18.38 -8.91 11.47
C TYR A 740 -17.14 -8.95 10.59
N CYS A 741 -17.31 -8.83 9.27
CA CYS A 741 -16.24 -9.04 8.32
C CYS A 741 -15.68 -7.74 7.73
N ILE A 742 -16.43 -6.64 7.74
CA ILE A 742 -16.02 -5.34 7.21
C ILE A 742 -16.47 -4.19 8.12
N GLY A 743 -15.97 -2.98 7.85
CA GLY A 743 -16.30 -1.75 8.58
C GLY A 743 -15.29 -1.38 9.66
N SER A 744 -15.37 -0.14 10.11
CA SER A 744 -14.50 0.47 11.12
C SER A 744 -15.23 1.50 11.97
N TYR A 745 -14.70 1.71 13.17
CA TYR A 745 -15.17 2.73 14.10
C TYR A 745 -15.14 4.17 13.54
N ASN A 746 -14.29 4.40 12.53
CA ASN A 746 -14.05 5.68 11.90
C ASN A 746 -14.45 5.73 10.40
N ASP A 747 -15.30 4.80 9.94
CA ASP A 747 -15.78 4.77 8.55
C ASP A 747 -16.33 6.15 8.14
N PRO A 748 -15.85 6.73 7.01
CA PRO A 748 -16.28 8.03 6.54
C PRO A 748 -17.67 7.98 5.88
N GLY A 749 -18.17 9.14 5.42
CA GLY A 749 -19.42 9.22 4.68
C GLY A 749 -20.67 9.06 5.55
N GLY A 750 -21.66 8.30 5.05
CA GLY A 750 -22.97 8.14 5.70
C GLY A 750 -22.91 7.57 7.13
N SER A 751 -21.96 6.69 7.41
CA SER A 751 -21.75 6.11 8.75
C SER A 751 -21.26 7.16 9.76
N ASP A 752 -20.28 7.99 9.39
CA ASP A 752 -19.81 9.08 10.26
C ASP A 752 -20.89 10.14 10.45
N TYR A 753 -21.57 10.51 9.36
CA TYR A 753 -22.67 11.47 9.39
C TYR A 753 -23.81 11.02 10.32
N PHE A 754 -24.19 9.74 10.27
CA PHE A 754 -25.22 9.18 11.17
C PHE A 754 -24.82 9.33 12.65
N ARG A 755 -23.57 9.02 13.02
CA ARG A 755 -23.07 9.15 14.40
C ARG A 755 -23.03 10.61 14.86
N GLN A 756 -22.63 11.53 13.97
CA GLN A 756 -22.68 12.96 14.26
C GLN A 756 -24.13 13.45 14.47
N ARG A 757 -25.08 13.01 13.64
CA ARG A 757 -26.50 13.35 13.79
C ARG A 757 -27.10 12.76 15.07
N LEU A 758 -26.71 11.53 15.45
CA LEU A 758 -27.06 10.96 16.75
C LEU A 758 -26.56 11.84 17.91
N ALA A 759 -25.30 12.29 17.86
CA ALA A 759 -24.72 13.14 18.90
C ALA A 759 -25.44 14.50 18.99
N ALA A 760 -25.75 15.11 17.83
CA ALA A 760 -26.37 16.44 17.75
C ALA A 760 -27.86 16.43 18.14
N ASP A 761 -28.66 15.53 17.56
CA ASP A 761 -30.11 15.60 17.63
C ASP A 761 -30.69 14.93 18.89
N LEU A 762 -29.98 13.94 19.47
CA LEU A 762 -30.33 13.28 20.75
C LEU A 762 -29.71 13.93 21.99
N PRO A 763 -29.02 15.07 21.84
CA PRO A 763 -27.86 15.46 22.64
C PRO A 763 -27.22 14.34 23.49
N ALA A 764 -26.37 13.54 22.88
CA ALA A 764 -25.72 12.41 23.54
C ALA A 764 -24.22 12.32 23.25
N LEU A 765 -23.46 11.71 24.16
CA LEU A 765 -22.10 11.28 23.86
C LEU A 765 -22.17 9.97 23.08
N VAL A 766 -21.65 9.95 21.85
CA VAL A 766 -21.63 8.73 21.03
C VAL A 766 -20.22 8.15 21.02
N LEU A 767 -20.08 6.87 21.34
CA LEU A 767 -18.82 6.14 21.41
C LEU A 767 -18.83 5.06 20.33
N SER A 768 -18.21 5.33 19.18
CA SER A 768 -18.08 4.39 18.07
C SER A 768 -16.92 3.44 18.31
N VAL A 769 -17.19 2.16 18.53
CA VAL A 769 -16.21 1.18 19.04
C VAL A 769 -15.64 0.33 17.92
N GLN A 770 -14.31 0.22 17.83
CA GLN A 770 -13.64 -0.74 16.95
C GLN A 770 -13.65 -2.11 17.60
N TYR A 771 -13.94 -3.16 16.84
CA TYR A 771 -13.75 -4.56 17.25
C TYR A 771 -12.96 -5.32 16.16
N ARG A 772 -12.34 -6.45 16.52
CA ARG A 772 -11.61 -7.28 15.55
C ARG A 772 -12.56 -7.96 14.57
N LEU A 773 -12.19 -7.95 13.29
CA LEU A 773 -13.01 -8.49 12.21
C LEU A 773 -12.70 -9.97 11.96
N ALA A 774 -13.72 -10.69 11.51
CA ALA A 774 -13.61 -12.02 10.95
C ALA A 774 -13.29 -11.95 9.43
N PRO A 775 -12.76 -13.00 8.79
CA PRO A 775 -12.46 -14.34 9.32
C PRO A 775 -11.15 -14.48 10.12
N GLU A 776 -10.29 -13.46 10.20
CA GLU A 776 -9.04 -13.48 10.99
C GLU A 776 -9.32 -13.69 12.48
N HIS A 777 -10.39 -13.06 12.97
CA HIS A 777 -10.86 -13.15 14.34
C HIS A 777 -12.34 -13.51 14.35
N ARG A 778 -12.63 -14.77 14.00
CA ARG A 778 -13.98 -15.37 14.11
C ARG A 778 -14.57 -15.16 15.50
N LEU A 779 -15.90 -15.12 15.56
CA LEU A 779 -16.67 -15.04 16.80
C LEU A 779 -16.26 -16.18 17.75
N PRO A 780 -16.15 -15.91 19.06
CA PRO A 780 -16.66 -14.74 19.78
C PRO A 780 -15.67 -13.57 19.93
N ALA A 781 -14.64 -13.43 19.08
CA ALA A 781 -13.61 -12.40 19.25
C ALA A 781 -14.18 -10.97 19.36
N ALA A 782 -15.11 -10.58 18.47
CA ALA A 782 -15.76 -9.27 18.52
C ALA A 782 -16.58 -9.04 19.81
N ILE A 783 -17.21 -10.09 20.35
CA ILE A 783 -17.95 -10.04 21.62
C ILE A 783 -16.99 -9.82 22.79
N ASN A 784 -15.85 -10.52 22.79
CA ASN A 784 -14.81 -10.35 23.79
C ASN A 784 -14.20 -8.93 23.75
N ASP A 785 -14.07 -8.35 22.56
CA ASP A 785 -13.61 -6.97 22.39
C ASP A 785 -14.65 -5.96 22.92
N GLY A 786 -15.94 -6.21 22.66
CA GLY A 786 -17.04 -5.46 23.25
C GLY A 786 -17.07 -5.52 24.78
N ALA A 787 -16.86 -6.70 25.37
CA ALA A 787 -16.77 -6.87 26.83
C ALA A 787 -15.55 -6.14 27.41
N THR A 788 -14.42 -6.17 26.70
CA THR A 788 -13.22 -5.40 27.04
C THR A 788 -13.50 -3.90 27.01
N PHE A 789 -14.25 -3.42 26.00
CA PHE A 789 -14.70 -2.03 25.93
C PHE A 789 -15.61 -1.65 27.11
N LEU A 790 -16.55 -2.51 27.52
CA LEU A 790 -17.40 -2.25 28.69
C LEU A 790 -16.59 -2.19 29.99
N ALA A 791 -15.56 -3.02 30.14
CA ALA A 791 -14.63 -2.94 31.26
C ALA A 791 -13.85 -1.61 31.27
N TRP A 792 -13.44 -1.12 30.09
CA TRP A 792 -12.84 0.21 29.95
C TRP A 792 -13.83 1.32 30.31
N LEU A 793 -15.07 1.25 29.81
CA LEU A 793 -16.13 2.23 30.08
C LEU A 793 -16.47 2.29 31.57
N ARG A 794 -16.50 1.14 32.24
CA ARG A 794 -16.60 1.06 33.70
C ARG A 794 -15.48 1.82 34.40
N GLY A 795 -14.23 1.67 33.92
CA GLY A 795 -13.08 2.43 34.42
C GLY A 795 -13.24 3.94 34.26
N GLN A 796 -13.85 4.38 33.15
CA GLN A 796 -14.19 5.79 32.93
C GLN A 796 -15.24 6.28 33.94
N ALA A 797 -16.27 5.49 34.20
CA ALA A 797 -17.33 5.81 35.16
C ALA A 797 -16.83 5.85 36.61
N ALA A 798 -15.78 5.09 36.93
CA ALA A 798 -15.14 5.08 38.24
C ALA A 798 -14.08 6.20 38.44
N ASP A 799 -13.87 7.06 37.44
CA ASP A 799 -12.91 8.17 37.43
C ASP A 799 -11.45 7.76 37.75
N LEU A 800 -11.03 6.59 37.25
CA LEU A 800 -9.68 6.05 37.43
C LEU A 800 -8.68 6.66 36.43
N GLY A 801 -8.69 7.99 36.29
CA GLY A 801 -7.94 8.72 35.25
C GLY A 801 -8.75 8.88 33.95
N GLY A 802 -10.04 9.17 34.08
CA GLY A 802 -11.02 9.12 33.00
C GLY A 802 -10.75 10.10 31.85
N GLU A 803 -11.20 9.71 30.66
CA GLU A 803 -11.22 10.49 29.43
C GLU A 803 -11.97 11.81 29.71
N PRO A 804 -11.33 12.99 29.57
CA PRO A 804 -11.91 14.27 29.98
C PRO A 804 -13.33 14.55 29.48
N TRP A 805 -13.69 14.22 28.24
CA TRP A 805 -15.03 14.44 27.72
C TRP A 805 -16.07 13.57 28.42
N LEU A 806 -15.71 12.32 28.75
CA LEU A 806 -16.60 11.44 29.49
C LEU A 806 -16.71 11.91 30.94
N THR A 807 -15.59 12.20 31.60
CA THR A 807 -15.57 12.70 32.98
C THR A 807 -16.35 14.02 33.12
N GLU A 808 -16.28 14.92 32.13
CA GLU A 808 -16.98 16.21 32.14
C GLU A 808 -18.46 16.09 31.76
N SER A 809 -18.81 15.24 30.79
CA SER A 809 -20.11 15.32 30.10
C SER A 809 -20.97 14.08 30.22
N ALA A 810 -20.45 12.92 30.64
CA ALA A 810 -21.22 11.66 30.64
C ALA A 810 -22.11 11.48 31.87
N ASP A 811 -23.35 11.05 31.61
CA ASP A 811 -24.24 10.42 32.56
C ASP A 811 -24.15 8.89 32.37
N PHE A 812 -23.21 8.27 33.09
CA PHE A 812 -22.99 6.82 33.01
C PHE A 812 -24.16 6.00 33.55
N SER A 813 -25.09 6.60 34.29
CA SER A 813 -26.32 5.92 34.71
C SER A 813 -27.30 5.70 33.55
N ARG A 814 -27.10 6.45 32.46
CA ARG A 814 -27.86 6.43 31.21
C ARG A 814 -26.96 6.01 30.04
N THR A 815 -26.38 4.82 30.16
CA THR A 815 -25.60 4.18 29.09
C THR A 815 -26.51 3.32 28.23
N PHE A 816 -26.41 3.43 26.91
CA PHE A 816 -27.17 2.67 25.93
C PHE A 816 -26.22 1.92 25.00
N LEU A 817 -26.50 0.64 24.74
CA LEU A 817 -25.81 -0.10 23.68
C LEU A 817 -26.59 0.02 22.38
N THR A 818 -25.90 0.28 21.29
CA THR A 818 -26.49 0.39 19.97
C THR A 818 -25.55 -0.10 18.88
N GLY A 819 -26.10 -0.40 17.72
CA GLY A 819 -25.32 -0.76 16.55
C GLY A 819 -26.23 -1.00 15.36
N VAL A 820 -25.61 -1.22 14.20
CA VAL A 820 -26.31 -1.57 12.96
C VAL A 820 -25.88 -2.96 12.49
N SER A 821 -26.82 -3.78 12.03
CA SER A 821 -26.52 -5.11 11.48
C SER A 821 -25.74 -5.98 12.49
N ALA A 822 -24.54 -6.44 12.14
CA ALA A 822 -23.65 -7.19 13.05
C ALA A 822 -23.32 -6.41 14.35
N GLY A 823 -23.23 -5.09 14.29
CA GLY A 823 -23.04 -4.24 15.47
C GLY A 823 -24.25 -4.26 16.40
N ALA A 824 -25.47 -4.39 15.86
CA ALA A 824 -26.67 -4.58 16.67
C ALA A 824 -26.71 -5.98 17.33
N ASN A 825 -26.27 -7.02 16.60
CA ASN A 825 -26.13 -8.37 17.17
C ASN A 825 -25.09 -8.36 18.32
N LEU A 826 -23.95 -7.69 18.12
CA LEU A 826 -22.95 -7.49 19.16
C LEU A 826 -23.52 -6.75 20.38
N ALA A 827 -24.26 -5.66 20.17
CA ALA A 827 -24.91 -4.91 21.24
C ALA A 827 -25.90 -5.78 22.05
N HIS A 828 -26.64 -6.67 21.39
CA HIS A 828 -27.51 -7.65 22.06
C HIS A 828 -26.70 -8.59 22.98
N HIS A 829 -25.65 -9.23 22.48
CA HIS A 829 -24.85 -10.17 23.29
C HIS A 829 -24.21 -9.50 24.49
N LEU A 830 -23.73 -8.27 24.35
CA LEU A 830 -23.19 -7.51 25.48
C LEU A 830 -24.27 -7.13 26.49
N ALA A 831 -25.49 -6.81 26.04
CA ALA A 831 -26.62 -6.58 26.94
C ALA A 831 -27.01 -7.86 27.71
N VAL A 832 -26.95 -9.03 27.05
CA VAL A 832 -27.14 -10.34 27.68
C VAL A 832 -26.06 -10.61 28.72
N GLN A 833 -24.77 -10.42 28.39
CA GLN A 833 -23.65 -10.62 29.32
C GLN A 833 -23.73 -9.70 30.55
N VAL A 834 -24.15 -8.45 30.38
CA VAL A 834 -24.37 -7.54 31.51
C VAL A 834 -25.59 -7.98 32.33
N GLY A 835 -26.69 -8.37 31.66
CA GLY A 835 -27.93 -8.81 32.30
C GLY A 835 -27.84 -10.17 32.99
N SER A 836 -26.92 -11.05 32.57
CA SER A 836 -26.62 -12.33 33.20
C SER A 836 -25.60 -12.21 34.33
N GLY A 837 -24.88 -11.07 34.41
CA GLY A 837 -23.82 -10.83 35.38
C GLY A 837 -22.45 -11.37 34.96
N GLU A 838 -22.28 -11.83 33.72
CA GLU A 838 -20.99 -12.22 33.16
C GLU A 838 -20.04 -11.01 33.00
N VAL A 839 -20.59 -9.83 32.67
CA VAL A 839 -19.85 -8.58 32.56
C VAL A 839 -20.36 -7.57 33.58
N GLU A 840 -19.48 -7.15 34.49
CA GLU A 840 -19.78 -6.12 35.47
C GLU A 840 -19.59 -4.72 34.87
N LEU A 841 -20.64 -3.90 34.86
CA LEU A 841 -20.63 -2.54 34.31
C LEU A 841 -20.61 -1.44 35.39
N ALA A 842 -20.98 -1.75 36.64
CA ALA A 842 -21.05 -0.78 37.73
C ALA A 842 -19.68 -0.09 37.95
N PRO A 843 -19.63 1.26 38.09
CA PRO A 843 -20.74 2.15 38.44
C PRO A 843 -21.58 2.68 37.27
N ALA A 844 -21.23 2.36 36.02
CA ALA A 844 -22.12 2.64 34.89
C ALA A 844 -23.34 1.70 34.91
N ARG A 845 -24.47 2.15 34.38
CA ARG A 845 -25.70 1.37 34.26
C ARG A 845 -26.15 1.33 32.81
N LEU A 846 -26.43 0.11 32.35
CA LEU A 846 -27.07 -0.12 31.07
C LEU A 846 -28.56 0.22 31.20
N ALA A 847 -28.95 1.36 30.64
CA ALA A 847 -30.31 1.89 30.70
C ALA A 847 -31.20 1.33 29.59
N GLY A 848 -30.66 1.11 28.38
CA GLY A 848 -31.42 0.62 27.23
C GLY A 848 -30.53 0.04 26.13
N CYS A 849 -31.15 -0.65 25.18
CA CYS A 849 -30.49 -1.16 23.97
C CYS A 849 -31.26 -0.70 22.72
N VAL A 850 -30.55 -0.28 21.66
CA VAL A 850 -31.15 0.22 20.41
C VAL A 850 -30.52 -0.51 19.22
N LEU A 851 -31.28 -1.37 18.57
CA LEU A 851 -30.80 -2.32 17.57
C LEU A 851 -31.31 -1.95 16.19
N PHE A 852 -30.43 -1.54 15.27
CA PHE A 852 -30.78 -1.23 13.88
C PHE A 852 -30.52 -2.42 12.96
N SER A 853 -31.54 -2.84 12.20
CA SER A 853 -31.49 -3.91 11.19
C SER A 853 -30.70 -5.15 11.67
N VAL A 854 -31.03 -5.68 12.85
CA VAL A 854 -30.14 -6.61 13.58
C VAL A 854 -29.79 -7.88 12.80
N PHE A 855 -28.50 -8.22 12.74
CA PHE A 855 -27.99 -9.36 11.99
C PHE A 855 -28.14 -10.67 12.78
N PHE A 856 -29.34 -11.26 12.76
CA PHE A 856 -29.59 -12.62 13.25
C PHE A 856 -29.73 -13.60 12.11
N GLY A 857 -29.53 -14.88 12.39
CA GLY A 857 -29.68 -15.96 11.43
C GLY A 857 -30.35 -17.19 12.03
N GLY A 858 -30.37 -18.26 11.25
CA GLY A 858 -30.82 -19.58 11.64
C GLY A 858 -30.62 -20.54 10.48
N VAL A 859 -30.48 -21.85 10.76
CA VAL A 859 -30.44 -22.84 9.67
C VAL A 859 -31.81 -22.90 8.97
N GLU A 860 -32.89 -22.89 9.76
CA GLU A 860 -34.25 -22.72 9.25
C GLU A 860 -34.46 -21.29 8.73
N ARG A 861 -34.93 -21.20 7.48
CA ARG A 861 -35.18 -19.92 6.81
C ARG A 861 -36.49 -19.31 7.25
N VAL A 862 -36.48 -18.00 7.43
CA VAL A 862 -37.72 -17.22 7.57
C VAL A 862 -38.34 -16.92 6.21
N ALA A 863 -39.56 -16.36 6.19
CA ALA A 863 -40.29 -16.13 4.94
C ALA A 863 -39.54 -15.16 4.02
N THR A 864 -39.02 -14.06 4.56
CA THR A 864 -38.20 -13.06 3.84
C THR A 864 -36.83 -13.57 3.36
N GLU A 865 -36.34 -14.72 3.86
CA GLU A 865 -35.17 -15.40 3.26
C GLU A 865 -35.58 -16.41 2.18
N THR A 866 -36.79 -16.96 2.26
CA THR A 866 -37.32 -17.95 1.31
C THR A 866 -37.89 -17.29 0.06
N ASP A 867 -38.55 -16.14 0.25
CA ASP A 867 -39.12 -15.28 -0.79
C ASP A 867 -38.65 -13.83 -0.54
N PRO A 868 -37.40 -13.49 -0.93
CA PRO A 868 -36.82 -12.18 -0.67
C PRO A 868 -37.55 -11.04 -1.40
N PRO A 869 -37.73 -9.87 -0.76
CA PRO A 869 -38.23 -8.68 -1.45
C PRO A 869 -37.35 -8.29 -2.65
N ASP A 870 -37.96 -7.68 -3.67
CA ASP A 870 -37.21 -7.18 -4.83
C ASP A 870 -36.24 -6.06 -4.43
N GLY A 871 -35.02 -6.11 -4.97
CA GLY A 871 -34.05 -5.02 -4.82
C GLY A 871 -33.40 -4.90 -3.43
N VAL A 872 -33.36 -5.97 -2.64
CA VAL A 872 -32.65 -6.00 -1.34
C VAL A 872 -31.16 -5.65 -1.47
N SER A 873 -30.65 -4.85 -0.52
CA SER A 873 -29.23 -4.49 -0.43
C SER A 873 -28.37 -5.62 0.14
N LEU A 874 -28.90 -6.37 1.11
CA LEU A 874 -28.29 -7.57 1.66
C LEU A 874 -29.02 -8.79 1.08
N THR A 875 -28.33 -9.60 0.28
CA THR A 875 -28.90 -10.85 -0.24
C THR A 875 -28.75 -12.00 0.73
N VAL A 876 -29.59 -13.04 0.60
CA VAL A 876 -29.49 -14.28 1.38
C VAL A 876 -28.11 -14.93 1.21
N ALA A 877 -27.57 -14.95 -0.02
CA ALA A 877 -26.26 -15.51 -0.31
C ALA A 877 -25.13 -14.73 0.41
N MET A 878 -25.20 -13.40 0.41
CA MET A 878 -24.26 -12.55 1.14
C MET A 878 -24.36 -12.75 2.65
N SER A 879 -25.57 -12.85 3.20
CA SER A 879 -25.78 -13.14 4.62
C SER A 879 -25.15 -14.48 5.03
N ASP A 880 -25.38 -15.54 4.25
CA ASP A 880 -24.79 -16.85 4.50
C ASP A 880 -23.27 -16.83 4.44
N GLN A 881 -22.71 -16.11 3.47
CA GLN A 881 -21.27 -15.96 3.30
C GLN A 881 -20.65 -15.24 4.50
N LEU A 882 -21.25 -14.13 4.94
CA LEU A 882 -20.82 -13.39 6.13
C LEU A 882 -20.86 -14.29 7.37
N TRP A 883 -21.91 -15.10 7.56
CA TRP A 883 -21.95 -16.06 8.68
C TRP A 883 -20.89 -17.15 8.58
N ARG A 884 -20.64 -17.71 7.39
CA ARG A 884 -19.57 -18.72 7.18
C ARG A 884 -18.19 -18.16 7.48
N MET A 885 -17.95 -16.88 7.23
CA MET A 885 -16.69 -16.22 7.58
C MET A 885 -16.63 -15.79 9.05
N ALA A 886 -17.75 -15.40 9.66
CA ALA A 886 -17.81 -14.87 11.02
C ALA A 886 -17.80 -15.94 12.10
N LEU A 887 -18.51 -17.05 11.93
CA LEU A 887 -18.67 -18.08 12.95
C LEU A 887 -17.42 -18.95 13.11
N PRO A 888 -17.27 -19.67 14.23
CA PRO A 888 -16.25 -20.72 14.36
C PRO A 888 -16.30 -21.71 13.19
N VAL A 889 -15.14 -22.22 12.78
CA VAL A 889 -15.08 -23.22 11.69
C VAL A 889 -15.89 -24.46 12.08
N GLY A 890 -16.85 -24.82 11.23
CA GLY A 890 -17.76 -25.96 11.46
C GLY A 890 -19.04 -25.61 12.23
N ALA A 891 -19.18 -24.38 12.75
CA ALA A 891 -20.44 -23.92 13.33
C ALA A 891 -21.46 -23.60 12.22
N THR A 892 -22.73 -23.73 12.57
CA THR A 892 -23.86 -23.41 11.69
C THR A 892 -24.52 -22.10 12.13
N ARG A 893 -25.46 -21.58 11.35
CA ARG A 893 -26.22 -20.38 11.71
C ARG A 893 -27.17 -20.58 12.91
N ASP A 894 -27.25 -21.78 13.48
CA ASP A 894 -27.92 -22.05 14.75
C ASP A 894 -27.00 -21.91 15.97
N ASP A 895 -25.73 -21.58 15.75
CA ASP A 895 -24.83 -21.15 16.82
C ASP A 895 -25.48 -20.03 17.64
N PRO A 896 -25.42 -20.06 18.99
CA PRO A 896 -26.08 -19.07 19.85
C PRO A 896 -25.73 -17.61 19.54
N VAL A 897 -24.57 -17.36 18.93
CA VAL A 897 -24.19 -16.01 18.53
C VAL A 897 -25.00 -15.51 17.32
N ALA A 898 -25.34 -16.40 16.39
CA ALA A 898 -26.12 -16.09 15.20
C ALA A 898 -27.62 -16.17 15.44
N ASN A 899 -28.08 -17.18 16.18
CA ASN A 899 -29.48 -17.45 16.44
C ASN A 899 -29.74 -17.48 17.94
N PRO A 900 -30.16 -16.35 18.58
CA PRO A 900 -30.35 -16.26 20.03
C PRO A 900 -31.51 -17.11 20.56
N PHE A 901 -32.28 -17.75 19.68
CA PHE A 901 -33.36 -18.68 20.03
C PHE A 901 -33.17 -20.05 19.36
N GLY A 902 -31.93 -20.35 18.94
CA GLY A 902 -31.55 -21.64 18.37
C GLY A 902 -31.64 -22.77 19.41
N PRO A 903 -31.53 -24.03 18.95
CA PRO A 903 -31.63 -25.21 19.83
C PRO A 903 -30.59 -25.21 20.97
N ASP A 904 -29.41 -24.64 20.72
CA ASP A 904 -28.31 -24.57 21.68
C ASP A 904 -28.22 -23.21 22.42
N SER A 905 -29.17 -22.31 22.18
CA SER A 905 -29.15 -20.98 22.80
C SER A 905 -29.60 -21.00 24.27
N PRO A 906 -28.96 -20.18 25.13
CA PRO A 906 -29.39 -20.03 26.51
C PRO A 906 -30.75 -19.34 26.59
N ASP A 907 -31.56 -19.73 27.59
CA ASP A 907 -32.85 -19.11 27.83
C ASP A 907 -32.70 -17.67 28.34
N LEU A 908 -33.21 -16.71 27.56
CA LEU A 908 -33.18 -15.29 27.89
C LEU A 908 -34.27 -14.85 28.88
N ALA A 909 -35.23 -15.73 29.22
CA ALA A 909 -36.31 -15.39 30.15
C ALA A 909 -35.77 -14.96 31.53
N ALA A 910 -34.74 -15.65 32.02
CA ALA A 910 -34.11 -15.34 33.31
C ALA A 910 -33.12 -14.14 33.28
N VAL A 911 -32.67 -13.72 32.09
CA VAL A 911 -31.67 -12.65 31.93
C VAL A 911 -32.32 -11.28 32.13
N ALA A 912 -31.72 -10.43 32.97
CA ALA A 912 -32.23 -9.08 33.24
C ALA A 912 -31.83 -8.10 32.12
N LEU A 913 -32.52 -8.17 30.97
CA LEU A 913 -32.31 -7.26 29.85
C LEU A 913 -32.90 -5.86 30.12
N PRO A 914 -32.22 -4.79 29.70
CA PRO A 914 -32.79 -3.45 29.71
C PRO A 914 -33.92 -3.33 28.67
N PRO A 915 -34.73 -2.26 28.67
CA PRO A 915 -35.63 -1.95 27.56
C PRO A 915 -34.89 -1.98 26.22
N VAL A 916 -35.50 -2.57 25.18
CA VAL A 916 -34.90 -2.73 23.85
C VAL A 916 -35.77 -2.03 22.81
N LEU A 917 -35.18 -1.12 22.03
CA LEU A 917 -35.75 -0.61 20.80
C LEU A 917 -35.17 -1.40 19.63
N VAL A 918 -36.03 -1.94 18.77
CA VAL A 918 -35.64 -2.73 17.60
C VAL A 918 -36.21 -2.07 16.35
N GLU A 919 -35.34 -1.78 15.38
CA GLU A 919 -35.71 -1.23 14.08
C GLU A 919 -35.71 -2.35 13.02
N ALA A 920 -36.78 -2.39 12.22
CA ALA A 920 -37.01 -3.40 11.19
C ALA A 920 -37.33 -2.73 9.82
N PRO A 921 -36.41 -2.77 8.85
CA PRO A 921 -36.69 -2.28 7.51
C PRO A 921 -37.60 -3.25 6.75
N GLU A 922 -38.50 -2.74 5.92
CA GLU A 922 -39.39 -3.59 5.12
C GLU A 922 -38.64 -4.40 4.04
N LEU A 923 -37.69 -3.78 3.35
CA LEU A 923 -36.93 -4.37 2.24
C LEU A 923 -35.62 -5.00 2.74
N ASP A 924 -35.72 -5.87 3.74
CA ASP A 924 -34.60 -6.58 4.36
C ASP A 924 -34.88 -8.08 4.45
N VAL A 925 -33.95 -8.92 3.97
CA VAL A 925 -34.04 -10.38 4.08
C VAL A 925 -34.02 -10.87 5.53
N LEU A 926 -33.57 -10.04 6.47
CA LEU A 926 -33.53 -10.35 7.89
C LEU A 926 -34.75 -9.87 8.66
N ARG A 927 -35.69 -9.16 8.01
CA ARG A 927 -36.85 -8.53 8.68
C ARG A 927 -37.59 -9.50 9.58
N ASP A 928 -37.91 -10.70 9.11
CA ASP A 928 -38.67 -11.65 9.92
C ASP A 928 -37.87 -12.19 11.12
N HIS A 929 -36.54 -12.27 11.02
CA HIS A 929 -35.70 -12.57 12.19
C HIS A 929 -35.83 -11.45 13.24
N VAL A 930 -35.86 -10.19 12.80
CA VAL A 930 -36.03 -9.02 13.66
C VAL A 930 -37.41 -9.03 14.33
N LEU A 931 -38.49 -9.25 13.56
CA LEU A 931 -39.86 -9.33 14.08
C LEU A 931 -40.02 -10.48 15.06
N ARG A 932 -39.49 -11.66 14.73
CA ARG A 932 -39.48 -12.84 15.61
C ARG A 932 -38.73 -12.55 16.89
N TYR A 933 -37.61 -11.86 16.83
CA TYR A 933 -36.83 -11.49 18.02
C TYR A 933 -37.60 -10.55 18.95
N ALA A 934 -38.23 -9.50 18.40
CA ALA A 934 -39.06 -8.60 19.18
C ALA A 934 -40.22 -9.35 19.88
N ALA A 935 -40.96 -10.16 19.12
CA ALA A 935 -42.08 -10.94 19.65
C ALA A 935 -41.65 -11.93 20.75
N ARG A 936 -40.53 -12.63 20.58
CA ARG A 936 -40.01 -13.57 21.59
C ARG A 936 -39.62 -12.88 22.88
N LEU A 937 -38.98 -11.70 22.81
CA LEU A 937 -38.66 -10.92 24.01
C LEU A 937 -39.92 -10.40 24.71
N GLU A 938 -40.95 -9.99 23.97
CA GLU A 938 -42.25 -9.60 24.54
C GLU A 938 -42.96 -10.79 25.22
N GLU A 939 -42.95 -11.97 24.59
CA GLU A 939 -43.45 -13.23 25.17
C GLU A 939 -42.75 -13.56 26.50
N MET A 940 -41.45 -13.26 26.60
CA MET A 940 -40.64 -13.40 27.82
C MET A 940 -40.85 -12.26 28.83
N GLY A 941 -41.77 -11.33 28.57
CA GLY A 941 -42.09 -10.20 29.44
C GLY A 941 -41.03 -9.10 29.48
N LYS A 942 -40.16 -9.01 28.47
CA LYS A 942 -39.17 -7.94 28.35
C LYS A 942 -39.83 -6.69 27.75
N ALA A 943 -39.32 -5.51 28.09
CA ALA A 943 -39.80 -4.25 27.53
C ALA A 943 -39.19 -4.04 26.15
N VAL A 944 -40.01 -4.18 25.09
CA VAL A 944 -39.59 -4.01 23.70
C VAL A 944 -40.40 -2.88 23.05
N GLU A 945 -39.73 -2.07 22.22
CA GLU A 945 -40.36 -1.14 21.29
C GLU A 945 -39.91 -1.53 19.88
N LEU A 946 -40.85 -1.86 19.00
CA LEU A 946 -40.58 -2.18 17.61
C LEU A 946 -40.88 -0.96 16.73
N ALA A 947 -39.94 -0.61 15.84
CA ALA A 947 -40.09 0.44 14.85
C ALA A 947 -39.90 -0.14 13.44
N GLU A 948 -40.99 -0.26 12.68
CA GLU A 948 -40.97 -0.75 11.30
C GLU A 948 -40.86 0.42 10.32
N PHE A 949 -40.05 0.27 9.28
CA PHE A 949 -39.83 1.30 8.26
C PHE A 949 -40.16 0.78 6.85
N GLU A 950 -41.32 1.23 6.35
CA GLU A 950 -41.82 0.91 4.99
C GLU A 950 -40.86 1.42 3.91
N GLY A 951 -40.61 0.60 2.89
CA GLY A 951 -39.74 0.90 1.75
C GLY A 951 -38.24 1.05 2.04
N GLN A 952 -37.79 0.86 3.29
CA GLN A 952 -36.38 0.99 3.66
C GLN A 952 -35.61 -0.33 3.56
N GLN A 953 -34.32 -0.22 3.21
CA GLN A 953 -33.42 -1.36 3.01
C GLN A 953 -32.57 -1.67 4.26
N HIS A 954 -31.93 -2.85 4.28
CA HIS A 954 -30.97 -3.22 5.33
C HIS A 954 -29.89 -2.14 5.52
N GLY A 955 -29.76 -1.63 6.75
CA GLY A 955 -28.74 -0.64 7.08
C GLY A 955 -28.98 0.76 6.50
N PHE A 956 -30.21 1.11 6.08
CA PHE A 956 -30.52 2.43 5.52
C PHE A 956 -30.05 3.59 6.41
N SER A 957 -30.02 3.38 7.73
CA SER A 957 -29.55 4.33 8.73
C SER A 957 -28.15 4.90 8.45
N VAL A 958 -27.27 4.14 7.80
CA VAL A 958 -25.87 4.53 7.51
C VAL A 958 -25.55 4.63 6.01
N LEU A 959 -26.43 4.16 5.12
CA LEU A 959 -26.20 4.15 3.67
C LEU A 959 -26.63 5.44 2.99
N LYS A 960 -27.78 6.00 3.39
CA LYS A 960 -28.37 7.19 2.80
C LYS A 960 -29.04 7.99 3.90
N TRP A 961 -28.99 9.32 3.79
CA TRP A 961 -29.75 10.20 4.66
C TRP A 961 -31.01 10.72 3.96
N ASP A 962 -32.19 10.38 4.49
CA ASP A 962 -33.48 10.91 4.06
C ASP A 962 -34.47 11.06 5.23
N GLU A 963 -35.75 11.27 4.92
CA GLU A 963 -36.83 11.47 5.90
C GLU A 963 -36.98 10.28 6.86
N ALA A 964 -36.65 9.06 6.43
CA ALA A 964 -36.69 7.88 7.30
C ALA A 964 -35.61 7.96 8.39
N ASN A 965 -34.41 8.47 8.07
CA ASN A 965 -33.36 8.69 9.08
C ASN A 965 -33.79 9.74 10.11
N GLU A 966 -34.48 10.80 9.67
CA GLU A 966 -34.99 11.81 10.59
C GLU A 966 -36.05 11.26 11.55
N GLU A 967 -36.98 10.45 11.05
CA GLU A 967 -37.98 9.78 11.89
C GLU A 967 -37.31 8.75 12.82
N LEU A 968 -36.33 7.99 12.34
CA LEU A 968 -35.54 7.08 13.17
C LEU A 968 -34.89 7.83 14.34
N ILE A 969 -34.24 8.97 14.09
CA ILE A 969 -33.67 9.81 15.15
C ILE A 969 -34.76 10.29 16.14
N ARG A 970 -35.94 10.69 15.66
CA ARG A 970 -37.05 11.10 16.55
C ARG A 970 -37.49 9.96 17.46
N ILE A 971 -37.60 8.74 16.92
CA ILE A 971 -37.95 7.54 17.68
C ILE A 971 -36.88 7.20 18.72
N VAL A 972 -35.60 7.18 18.32
CA VAL A 972 -34.49 6.90 19.24
C VAL A 972 -34.41 7.97 20.34
N LYS A 973 -34.60 9.25 20.00
CA LYS A 973 -34.64 10.36 20.97
C LYS A 973 -35.77 10.17 21.98
N ARG A 974 -36.97 9.79 21.53
CA ARG A 974 -38.12 9.48 22.40
C ARG A 974 -37.80 8.34 23.34
N PHE A 975 -37.23 7.25 22.81
CA PHE A 975 -36.85 6.08 23.58
C PHE A 975 -35.80 6.41 24.66
N VAL A 976 -34.68 7.03 24.26
CA VAL A 976 -33.59 7.44 25.17
C VAL A 976 -34.10 8.42 26.24
N SER A 977 -35.03 9.32 25.90
CA SER A 977 -35.60 10.27 26.87
C SER A 977 -36.58 9.64 27.86
N LYS A 978 -37.32 8.61 27.43
CA LYS A 978 -38.28 7.86 28.26
C LYS A 978 -37.57 6.96 29.26
N VAL A 979 -36.44 6.38 28.86
CA VAL A 979 -35.67 5.41 29.65
C VAL A 979 -34.66 6.14 30.54
N LYS A 980 -34.81 6.00 31.87
CA LYS A 980 -33.99 6.67 32.89
C LYS A 980 -33.05 5.72 33.61
#